data_AF-A0A8C3BL68-F1
#
_entry.id   AF-A0A8C3BL68-F1
#
_cell.length_a   1.000
_cell.length_b   1.000
_cell.length_c   1.000
_cell.angle_alpha   90.00
_cell.angle_beta   90.00
_cell.angle_gamma   90.00
#
_symmetry.space_group_name_H-M   'P 1'
#
loop_
_entity.id
_entity.type
_entity.pdbx_description
1 polymer ?
#
loop_
_entity_poly.entity_id
_entity_poly.type
_entity_poly.pdbx_seq_one_letter_code
_entity_poly.pdbx_strand_id
1 'polypeptide(L)'
;MLANAATMRILIKGGKVVNDDCTLEADVYIENGIIQQVGRELMIPGGAKVIDATGKLVIPGGIDTSTHFHQTFMNATCVDDFYHGTKAALVGGTTMIIGHVLPDKETSLLDAYEKCRSLADPKVCCDYALHMGITWWAPKVKAEMETLVREKGVNSFQMFMTYKDLYMLRDSELYQVFRACRDFGAIARVHAENGELVAEGAKEALELGITGPEGIEISRPEELEAEATHRVITIANRTHCPVYLVNVSSMSAGDVIASAKMQGKVVYAETTTAHATLTGLHYYHQDWFHAAAYVTVPPLRLDTNTSAYLMSLLANDTLNVVASDHRPFSTKQKAMGKEDFTKIPHGVSGVQDRMNIIWERGVVGGKMDENRFVAVTSSNAAKLHNLYPRKGRIIPGADADVVVWDPEATKTISASTQVQGGEINLYENMRCHGVPLVTISRGRVVYENGVFMCAEGTGKFCPLRSFPDSVYKKLVQREKSLKLRAVDRTPYLGDVAVVVHAGKKETGTPLADTPTRPATRHGGMRDLHESSFSLSGKSGAASRPPAPLPTSRRGSPAPPGTPRPPSTSPTTVPVPPPPSRCLPRHHPSASPSLVHGAPPCTPFPQYAAPRQSREPTPTPTPQHLSTRRPSVCPPSIHPWLRGGDARCWRRPRGRGERAGGGQRLPAPRGRILLPVPPVLGAGRAPGGAVSIPQARWGCGGCPPALQEAGGSTPAGAQPWTPGTAGGRRALGLGAVLGGRGWHWGAGVAVGPCRVSASPDARPCVRPAGSQIDDHVPKRASARILAPPGGRSSGIW
;
A
#
# COMPACT_ATOMS: atom_id res chain seq x y z
N MET A 1 12.31 -33.44 23.44
CA MET A 1 11.14 -33.73 24.29
C MET A 1 9.90 -33.30 23.54
N LEU A 2 8.93 -34.20 23.32
CA LEU A 2 7.65 -33.87 22.66
C LEU A 2 6.52 -34.12 23.66
N ALA A 3 6.33 -33.18 24.58
CA ALA A 3 5.32 -33.26 25.63
C ALA A 3 4.41 -32.02 25.57
N ASN A 4 3.10 -32.25 25.51
CA ASN A 4 2.02 -31.26 25.65
C ASN A 4 2.20 -29.93 24.90
N ALA A 5 2.15 -30.00 23.57
CA ALA A 5 1.42 -28.96 22.82
C ALA A 5 -0.07 -29.11 23.16
N ALA A 6 -0.50 -28.59 24.31
CA ALA A 6 -1.88 -28.66 24.75
C ALA A 6 -2.80 -28.02 23.70
N THR A 7 -3.94 -28.66 23.41
CA THR A 7 -4.85 -28.25 22.34
C THR A 7 -5.42 -26.86 22.63
N MET A 8 -4.81 -25.84 22.03
CA MET A 8 -5.20 -24.44 22.20
C MET A 8 -6.58 -24.24 21.57
N ARG A 9 -7.56 -24.07 22.45
CA ARG A 9 -8.98 -23.89 22.15
C ARG A 9 -9.42 -22.58 22.75
N ILE A 10 -10.04 -21.72 21.95
CA ILE A 10 -10.50 -20.39 22.33
C ILE A 10 -11.97 -20.25 21.94
N LEU A 11 -12.78 -19.67 22.82
CA LEU A 11 -14.13 -19.22 22.51
C LEU A 11 -14.19 -17.70 22.71
N ILE A 12 -14.42 -16.96 21.64
CA ILE A 12 -14.80 -15.55 21.70
C ILE A 12 -16.32 -15.53 21.86
N LYS A 13 -16.86 -14.94 22.94
CA LYS A 13 -18.28 -15.04 23.30
C LYS A 13 -18.96 -13.67 23.38
N GLY A 14 -20.22 -13.58 22.93
CA GLY A 14 -21.07 -12.38 23.09
C GLY A 14 -20.76 -11.22 22.15
N GLY A 15 -19.88 -11.42 21.17
CA GLY A 15 -19.44 -10.40 20.24
C GLY A 15 -20.29 -10.26 18.97
N LYS A 16 -20.08 -9.15 18.25
CA LYS A 16 -20.59 -8.94 16.90
C LYS A 16 -19.50 -9.32 15.89
N VAL A 17 -19.70 -10.42 15.16
CA VAL A 17 -18.84 -10.78 14.03
C VAL A 17 -19.09 -9.80 12.89
N VAL A 18 -18.06 -9.07 12.49
CA VAL A 18 -18.10 -8.08 11.40
C VAL A 18 -17.26 -8.62 10.25
N ASN A 19 -17.91 -8.90 9.12
CA ASN A 19 -17.25 -9.26 7.87
C ASN A 19 -17.42 -8.14 6.82
N ASP A 20 -16.81 -8.31 5.65
CA ASP A 20 -16.84 -7.35 4.54
C ASP A 20 -18.18 -7.23 3.80
N ASP A 21 -19.18 -8.03 4.18
CA ASP A 21 -20.52 -8.10 3.60
C ASP A 21 -21.65 -7.85 4.62
N CYS A 22 -21.48 -8.22 5.89
CA CYS A 22 -22.46 -7.97 6.96
C CYS A 22 -21.88 -8.12 8.37
N THR A 23 -22.64 -7.61 9.36
CA THR A 23 -22.41 -7.81 10.79
C THR A 23 -23.49 -8.68 11.40
N LEU A 24 -23.12 -9.60 12.29
CA LEU A 24 -24.04 -10.51 13.00
C LEU A 24 -23.53 -10.84 14.41
N GLU A 25 -24.43 -10.96 15.38
CA GLU A 25 -24.07 -11.41 16.74
C GLU A 25 -23.88 -12.93 16.75
N ALA A 26 -22.66 -13.36 17.06
CA ALA A 26 -22.26 -14.76 17.13
C ALA A 26 -21.00 -14.94 18.00
N ASP A 27 -20.92 -16.09 18.65
CA ASP A 27 -19.70 -16.59 19.26
C ASP A 27 -18.79 -17.19 18.16
N VAL A 28 -17.48 -17.24 18.41
CA VAL A 28 -16.47 -17.81 17.50
C VAL A 28 -15.61 -18.82 18.25
N TYR A 29 -15.69 -20.10 17.85
CA TYR A 29 -14.88 -21.18 18.39
C TYR A 29 -13.66 -21.46 17.50
N ILE A 30 -12.48 -21.43 18.12
CA ILE A 30 -11.17 -21.58 17.50
C ILE A 30 -10.48 -22.79 18.10
N GLU A 31 -9.90 -23.64 17.26
CA GLU A 31 -9.09 -24.79 17.68
C GLU A 31 -8.00 -25.09 16.66
N ASN A 32 -6.79 -25.40 17.15
CA ASN A 32 -5.62 -25.76 16.34
C ASN A 32 -5.23 -24.75 15.25
N GLY A 33 -5.48 -23.46 15.51
CA GLY A 33 -5.14 -22.36 14.59
C GLY A 33 -6.19 -22.04 13.52
N ILE A 34 -7.34 -22.70 13.55
CA ILE A 34 -8.43 -22.57 12.58
C ILE A 34 -9.73 -22.21 13.30
N ILE A 35 -10.56 -21.36 12.69
CA ILE A 35 -11.93 -21.10 13.14
C ILE A 35 -12.77 -22.34 12.80
N GLN A 36 -13.33 -23.00 13.82
CA GLN A 36 -14.10 -24.24 13.64
C GLN A 36 -15.60 -23.97 13.51
N GLN A 37 -16.14 -23.04 14.31
CA GLN A 37 -17.56 -22.72 14.34
C GLN A 37 -17.76 -21.22 14.55
N VAL A 38 -18.80 -20.68 13.91
CA VAL A 38 -19.31 -19.31 14.09
C VAL A 38 -20.83 -19.44 14.22
N GLY A 39 -21.40 -18.95 15.31
CA GLY A 39 -22.84 -19.08 15.58
C GLY A 39 -23.19 -18.66 17.01
N ARG A 40 -24.48 -18.68 17.34
CA ARG A 40 -24.95 -18.39 18.71
C ARG A 40 -24.95 -19.67 19.55
N GLU A 41 -24.70 -19.54 20.86
CA GLU A 41 -24.87 -20.60 21.86
C GLU A 41 -24.04 -21.87 21.55
N LEU A 42 -22.79 -21.68 21.10
CA LEU A 42 -21.93 -22.77 20.65
C LEU A 42 -21.64 -23.80 21.77
N MET A 43 -22.07 -25.04 21.56
CA MET A 43 -21.71 -26.17 22.41
C MET A 43 -20.25 -26.58 22.17
N ILE A 44 -19.34 -26.02 22.96
CA ILE A 44 -17.90 -26.28 22.85
C ILE A 44 -17.38 -27.32 23.87
N PRO A 45 -16.30 -28.07 23.54
CA PRO A 45 -15.62 -28.92 24.50
C PRO A 45 -15.02 -28.13 25.68
N GLY A 46 -15.16 -28.67 26.90
CA GLY A 46 -14.66 -28.04 28.12
C GLY A 46 -13.15 -27.79 28.14
N GLY A 47 -12.73 -26.73 28.86
CA GLY A 47 -11.32 -26.34 28.99
C GLY A 47 -10.76 -25.51 27.82
N ALA A 48 -11.62 -24.79 27.09
CA ALA A 48 -11.20 -23.71 26.20
C ALA A 48 -11.01 -22.40 26.98
N LYS A 49 -10.11 -21.50 26.53
CA LYS A 49 -10.06 -20.13 27.04
C LYS A 49 -11.27 -19.36 26.51
N VAL A 50 -12.12 -18.86 27.40
CA VAL A 50 -13.20 -17.93 27.02
C VAL A 50 -12.65 -16.51 27.02
N ILE A 51 -12.98 -15.76 25.97
CA ILE A 51 -12.73 -14.32 25.84
C ILE A 51 -14.10 -13.66 25.73
N ASP A 52 -14.40 -12.75 26.65
CA ASP A 52 -15.64 -11.96 26.60
C ASP A 52 -15.48 -10.84 25.56
N ALA A 53 -16.39 -10.83 24.59
CA ALA A 53 -16.50 -9.82 23.55
C ALA A 53 -17.85 -9.08 23.63
N THR A 54 -18.53 -9.08 24.79
CA THR A 54 -19.81 -8.40 25.00
C THR A 54 -19.68 -6.90 24.69
N GLY A 55 -20.49 -6.42 23.73
CA GLY A 55 -20.39 -5.05 23.23
C GLY A 55 -19.07 -4.75 22.51
N LYS A 56 -18.44 -5.75 21.89
CA LYS A 56 -17.21 -5.63 21.08
C LYS A 56 -17.44 -6.21 19.69
N LEU A 57 -16.62 -5.78 18.74
CA LEU A 57 -16.61 -6.31 17.39
C LEU A 57 -15.56 -7.42 17.30
N VAL A 58 -15.86 -8.45 16.53
CA VAL A 58 -14.98 -9.60 16.25
C VAL A 58 -14.66 -9.55 14.76
N ILE A 59 -13.55 -8.89 14.44
CA ILE A 59 -13.10 -8.62 13.07
C ILE A 59 -12.01 -9.61 12.65
N PRO A 60 -11.85 -9.89 11.33
CA PRO A 60 -10.60 -10.44 10.83
C PRO A 60 -9.43 -9.54 11.22
N GLY A 61 -8.32 -10.13 11.64
CA GLY A 61 -7.11 -9.35 11.88
C GLY A 61 -6.64 -8.64 10.60
N GLY A 62 -6.12 -7.42 10.76
CA GLY A 62 -5.71 -6.59 9.63
C GLY A 62 -4.60 -7.23 8.81
N ILE A 63 -4.62 -6.99 7.49
CA ILE A 63 -3.55 -7.37 6.56
C ILE A 63 -2.93 -6.07 6.05
N ASP A 64 -1.64 -5.86 6.29
CA ASP A 64 -0.90 -4.71 5.79
C ASP A 64 -0.09 -5.09 4.55
N THR A 65 -0.35 -4.42 3.43
CA THR A 65 0.16 -4.76 2.10
C THR A 65 1.42 -3.99 1.70
N SER A 66 1.95 -3.11 2.55
CA SER A 66 3.24 -2.45 2.30
C SER A 66 4.03 -2.27 3.60
N THR A 67 5.10 -3.06 3.78
CA THR A 67 6.02 -2.97 4.93
C THR A 67 7.48 -3.18 4.50
N HIS A 68 8.41 -2.51 5.20
CA HIS A 68 9.84 -2.48 4.86
C HIS A 68 10.75 -2.84 6.05
N PHE A 69 10.34 -3.82 6.85
CA PHE A 69 11.11 -4.26 8.01
C PHE A 69 12.53 -4.70 7.62
N HIS A 70 13.53 -4.26 8.39
CA HIS A 70 14.96 -4.54 8.18
C HIS A 70 15.51 -4.13 6.79
N GLN A 71 14.78 -3.35 6.00
CA GLN A 71 15.23 -2.89 4.68
C GLN A 71 16.28 -1.79 4.81
N THR A 72 17.41 -1.93 4.12
CA THR A 72 18.36 -0.83 3.90
C THR A 72 17.92 -0.01 2.67
N PHE A 73 17.80 1.31 2.83
CA PHE A 73 17.28 2.22 1.83
C PHE A 73 17.89 3.62 2.04
N MET A 74 18.35 4.29 0.98
CA MET A 74 19.03 5.60 1.06
C MET A 74 20.12 5.65 2.16
N ASN A 75 20.98 4.63 2.20
CA ASN A 75 22.07 4.45 3.17
C ASN A 75 21.67 4.29 4.66
N ALA A 76 20.36 4.21 4.99
CA ALA A 76 19.87 3.89 6.32
C ALA A 76 19.14 2.54 6.35
N THR A 77 19.32 1.74 7.41
CA THR A 77 18.47 0.57 7.65
C THR A 77 17.26 0.97 8.49
N CYS A 78 16.08 0.51 8.07
CA CYS A 78 14.82 0.62 8.79
C CYS A 78 14.99 0.18 10.26
N VAL A 79 14.49 0.98 11.21
CA VAL A 79 14.69 0.75 12.65
C VAL A 79 13.99 -0.53 13.12
N ASP A 80 12.78 -0.79 12.60
CA ASP A 80 12.04 -2.01 12.90
C ASP A 80 12.51 -3.19 12.04
N ASP A 81 12.91 -4.26 12.70
CA ASP A 81 13.13 -5.56 12.07
C ASP A 81 11.85 -6.41 12.08
N PHE A 82 11.93 -7.62 11.50
CA PHE A 82 10.78 -8.52 11.40
C PHE A 82 10.19 -8.95 12.76
N TYR A 83 10.93 -8.85 13.88
CA TYR A 83 10.37 -9.12 15.21
C TYR A 83 9.62 -7.90 15.73
N HIS A 84 10.29 -6.75 15.82
CA HIS A 84 9.71 -5.52 16.38
C HIS A 84 8.52 -5.02 15.55
N GLY A 85 8.67 -5.05 14.23
CA GLY A 85 7.62 -4.68 13.28
C GLY A 85 6.37 -5.58 13.33
N THR A 86 6.53 -6.90 13.44
CA THR A 86 5.35 -7.80 13.56
C THR A 86 4.74 -7.80 14.97
N LYS A 87 5.55 -7.57 16.01
CA LYS A 87 5.05 -7.22 17.36
C LYS A 87 4.18 -5.97 17.32
N ALA A 88 4.66 -4.91 16.65
CA ALA A 88 3.92 -3.66 16.50
C ALA A 88 2.62 -3.83 15.70
N ALA A 89 2.67 -4.56 14.59
CA ALA A 89 1.48 -4.93 13.82
C ALA A 89 0.43 -5.63 14.71
N LEU A 90 0.83 -6.63 15.50
CA LEU A 90 -0.09 -7.40 16.37
C LEU A 90 -0.69 -6.55 17.50
N VAL A 91 0.08 -5.65 18.11
CA VAL A 91 -0.44 -4.67 19.08
C VAL A 91 -1.40 -3.68 18.41
N GLY A 92 -1.22 -3.40 17.13
CA GLY A 92 -2.13 -2.61 16.28
C GLY A 92 -3.32 -3.38 15.69
N GLY A 93 -3.53 -4.65 16.02
CA GLY A 93 -4.60 -5.47 15.44
C GLY A 93 -4.37 -5.92 13.98
N THR A 94 -3.15 -5.82 13.46
CA THR A 94 -2.73 -6.38 12.16
C THR A 94 -2.06 -7.73 12.38
N THR A 95 -2.61 -8.79 11.78
CA THR A 95 -2.18 -10.21 11.94
C THR A 95 -1.42 -10.77 10.75
N MET A 96 -1.36 -10.03 9.64
CA MET A 96 -0.48 -10.36 8.52
C MET A 96 0.16 -9.11 7.92
N ILE A 97 1.42 -9.25 7.51
CA ILE A 97 2.15 -8.21 6.75
C ILE A 97 2.63 -8.76 5.39
N ILE A 98 2.80 -7.88 4.41
CA ILE A 98 3.53 -8.20 3.18
C ILE A 98 4.77 -7.29 3.11
N GLY A 99 5.95 -7.93 3.12
CA GLY A 99 7.24 -7.24 3.10
C GLY A 99 7.75 -7.03 1.67
N HIS A 100 8.47 -5.95 1.42
CA HIS A 100 9.12 -5.70 0.12
C HIS A 100 10.56 -6.20 0.09
N VAL A 101 10.84 -7.17 -0.78
CA VAL A 101 12.20 -7.48 -1.23
C VAL A 101 12.59 -6.47 -2.30
N LEU A 102 13.69 -5.73 -2.08
CA LEU A 102 14.20 -4.72 -3.01
C LEU A 102 15.62 -5.11 -3.45
N PRO A 103 15.80 -5.75 -4.63
CA PRO A 103 17.11 -6.04 -5.19
C PRO A 103 17.70 -4.79 -5.86
N ASP A 104 19.01 -4.59 -5.72
CA ASP A 104 19.75 -3.57 -6.48
C ASP A 104 19.81 -3.94 -7.98
N LYS A 105 20.08 -2.97 -8.86
CA LYS A 105 20.17 -3.24 -10.31
C LYS A 105 21.23 -4.29 -10.63
N GLU A 106 20.97 -5.09 -11.66
CA GLU A 106 21.79 -6.24 -12.10
C GLU A 106 21.97 -7.38 -11.06
N THR A 107 21.35 -7.31 -9.88
CA THR A 107 21.41 -8.39 -8.87
C THR A 107 20.32 -9.46 -9.05
N SER A 108 20.56 -10.65 -8.49
CA SER A 108 19.64 -11.79 -8.50
C SER A 108 18.39 -11.53 -7.66
N LEU A 109 17.21 -11.71 -8.25
CA LEU A 109 15.94 -11.59 -7.54
C LEU A 109 15.75 -12.77 -6.57
N LEU A 110 16.29 -13.95 -6.91
CA LEU A 110 16.23 -15.13 -6.06
C LEU A 110 17.14 -14.99 -4.83
N ASP A 111 18.33 -14.44 -4.98
CA ASP A 111 19.28 -14.27 -3.87
C ASP A 111 18.74 -13.23 -2.87
N ALA A 112 18.16 -12.14 -3.38
CA ALA A 112 17.46 -11.14 -2.57
C ALA A 112 16.24 -11.73 -1.84
N TYR A 113 15.47 -12.62 -2.50
CA TYR A 113 14.35 -13.32 -1.89
C TYR A 113 14.80 -14.21 -0.72
N GLU A 114 15.78 -15.09 -0.93
CA GLU A 114 16.24 -16.01 0.12
C GLU A 114 16.95 -15.26 1.28
N LYS A 115 17.67 -14.18 0.98
CA LYS A 115 18.18 -13.24 1.99
C LYS A 115 17.04 -12.66 2.84
N CYS A 116 15.94 -12.20 2.23
CA CYS A 116 14.80 -11.69 2.98
C CYS A 116 14.10 -12.79 3.81
N ARG A 117 13.92 -14.00 3.25
CA ARG A 117 13.32 -15.14 3.94
C ARG A 117 14.12 -15.57 5.17
N SER A 118 15.44 -15.69 5.05
CA SER A 118 16.33 -16.04 6.16
C SER A 118 16.37 -15.00 7.30
N LEU A 119 16.10 -13.72 7.00
CA LEU A 119 15.94 -12.66 8.01
C LEU A 119 14.56 -12.67 8.68
N ALA A 120 13.51 -13.04 7.94
CA ALA A 120 12.12 -12.96 8.38
C ALA A 120 11.61 -14.23 9.09
N ASP A 121 11.81 -15.41 8.52
CA ASP A 121 11.30 -16.69 9.04
C ASP A 121 11.64 -17.00 10.51
N PRO A 122 12.85 -16.71 11.03
CA PRO A 122 13.16 -16.92 12.45
C PRO A 122 12.61 -15.82 13.37
N LYS A 123 12.16 -14.68 12.82
CA LYS A 123 11.80 -13.48 13.60
C LYS A 123 10.31 -13.19 13.71
N VAL A 124 9.53 -13.41 12.64
CA VAL A 124 8.13 -12.97 12.57
C VAL A 124 7.23 -13.56 13.68
N CYS A 125 6.45 -12.70 14.35
CA CYS A 125 5.43 -13.10 15.32
C CYS A 125 4.04 -13.32 14.68
N CYS A 126 3.80 -12.74 13.50
CA CYS A 126 2.56 -12.88 12.73
C CYS A 126 2.83 -13.52 11.36
N ASP A 127 1.79 -13.98 10.66
CA ASP A 127 1.98 -14.51 9.30
C ASP A 127 2.47 -13.41 8.35
N TYR A 128 3.19 -13.80 7.29
CA TYR A 128 3.68 -12.83 6.31
C TYR A 128 3.77 -13.40 4.90
N ALA A 129 3.90 -12.50 3.93
CA ALA A 129 4.30 -12.83 2.57
C ALA A 129 5.29 -11.78 2.03
N LEU A 130 5.73 -11.92 0.78
CA LEU A 130 6.69 -11.00 0.17
C LEU A 130 6.24 -10.52 -1.22
N HIS A 131 6.43 -9.22 -1.47
CA HIS A 131 6.47 -8.61 -2.79
C HIS A 131 7.93 -8.58 -3.29
N MET A 132 8.12 -8.69 -4.62
CA MET A 132 9.45 -8.63 -5.24
C MET A 132 9.62 -7.38 -6.10
N GLY A 133 10.63 -6.57 -5.81
CA GLY A 133 11.04 -5.43 -6.61
C GLY A 133 11.64 -5.83 -7.96
N ILE A 134 11.18 -5.20 -9.04
CA ILE A 134 11.77 -5.29 -10.38
C ILE A 134 12.41 -3.94 -10.68
N THR A 135 13.72 -3.85 -10.40
CA THR A 135 14.51 -2.61 -10.46
C THR A 135 15.36 -2.49 -11.73
N TRP A 136 15.49 -3.59 -12.47
CA TRP A 136 16.17 -3.72 -13.76
C TRP A 136 15.43 -4.76 -14.63
N TRP A 137 15.77 -4.86 -15.93
CA TRP A 137 15.09 -5.78 -16.84
C TRP A 137 16.02 -6.46 -17.85
N ALA A 138 16.07 -7.79 -17.79
CA ALA A 138 16.82 -8.66 -18.69
C ALA A 138 16.13 -10.03 -18.83
N PRO A 139 16.54 -10.90 -19.79
CA PRO A 139 16.04 -12.26 -19.89
C PRO A 139 16.18 -13.08 -18.59
N LYS A 140 17.26 -12.85 -17.82
CA LYS A 140 17.45 -13.42 -16.48
C LYS A 140 16.31 -13.04 -15.53
N VAL A 141 15.99 -11.74 -15.42
CA VAL A 141 14.90 -11.23 -14.58
C VAL A 141 13.57 -11.91 -14.91
N LYS A 142 13.26 -12.08 -16.21
CA LYS A 142 12.04 -12.79 -16.63
C LYS A 142 12.00 -14.24 -16.14
N ALA A 143 13.12 -14.96 -16.20
CA ALA A 143 13.20 -16.35 -15.73
C ALA A 143 13.09 -16.43 -14.19
N GLU A 144 13.73 -15.52 -13.45
CA GLU A 144 13.65 -15.47 -11.99
C GLU A 144 12.24 -15.10 -11.50
N MET A 145 11.54 -14.19 -12.20
CA MET A 145 10.10 -13.96 -11.97
C MET A 145 9.26 -15.23 -12.15
N GLU A 146 9.58 -16.07 -13.13
CA GLU A 146 8.87 -17.33 -13.38
C GLU A 146 9.10 -18.34 -12.24
N THR A 147 10.33 -18.51 -11.78
CA THR A 147 10.68 -19.34 -10.60
C THR A 147 10.02 -18.81 -9.32
N LEU A 148 10.04 -17.49 -9.09
CA LEU A 148 9.40 -16.86 -7.92
C LEU A 148 7.89 -17.14 -7.87
N VAL A 149 7.21 -17.11 -9.02
CA VAL A 149 5.78 -17.42 -9.13
C VAL A 149 5.50 -18.91 -8.99
N ARG A 150 6.25 -19.77 -9.69
CA ARG A 150 5.99 -21.22 -9.75
C ARG A 150 6.36 -21.96 -8.47
N GLU A 151 7.45 -21.57 -7.82
CA GLU A 151 8.12 -22.37 -6.78
C GLU A 151 8.23 -21.65 -5.43
N LYS A 152 8.37 -20.32 -5.41
CA LYS A 152 8.59 -19.55 -4.18
C LYS A 152 7.31 -18.95 -3.58
N GLY A 153 6.22 -18.89 -4.35
CA GLY A 153 4.93 -18.41 -3.88
C GLY A 153 4.81 -16.88 -3.83
N VAL A 154 5.38 -16.19 -4.81
CA VAL A 154 5.21 -14.74 -5.00
C VAL A 154 4.25 -14.49 -6.16
N ASN A 155 3.15 -13.75 -5.96
CA ASN A 155 2.20 -13.41 -7.02
C ASN A 155 2.11 -11.90 -7.32
N SER A 156 3.06 -11.12 -6.85
CA SER A 156 3.01 -9.66 -6.91
C SER A 156 4.41 -9.04 -6.98
N PHE A 157 4.60 -8.18 -7.98
CA PHE A 157 5.88 -7.56 -8.34
C PHE A 157 5.77 -6.05 -8.24
N GLN A 158 6.80 -5.38 -7.68
CA GLN A 158 6.84 -3.95 -7.43
C GLN A 158 7.79 -3.26 -8.42
N MET A 159 7.27 -2.31 -9.20
CA MET A 159 8.04 -1.50 -10.16
C MET A 159 8.05 -0.04 -9.72
N PHE A 160 9.04 0.72 -10.22
CA PHE A 160 9.19 2.15 -9.96
C PHE A 160 9.27 2.94 -11.26
N MET A 161 8.50 4.02 -11.35
CA MET A 161 8.59 5.03 -12.43
C MET A 161 9.44 6.24 -12.02
N THR A 162 9.86 6.27 -10.76
CA THR A 162 10.77 7.24 -10.15
C THR A 162 12.00 6.54 -9.57
N TYR A 163 12.85 7.28 -8.85
CA TYR A 163 14.22 6.87 -8.50
C TYR A 163 15.06 6.62 -9.76
N LYS A 164 15.23 7.68 -10.56
CA LYS A 164 16.13 7.71 -11.72
C LYS A 164 17.50 7.14 -11.33
N ASP A 165 18.09 6.38 -12.24
CA ASP A 165 19.34 5.60 -12.12
C ASP A 165 19.32 4.46 -11.05
N LEU A 166 18.60 4.61 -9.93
CA LEU A 166 18.52 3.64 -8.83
C LEU A 166 17.52 2.50 -9.07
N TYR A 167 16.25 2.79 -9.32
CA TYR A 167 15.18 1.77 -9.43
C TYR A 167 14.21 1.98 -10.60
N MET A 168 14.27 3.14 -11.25
CA MET A 168 13.38 3.50 -12.36
C MET A 168 13.49 2.53 -13.54
N LEU A 169 12.32 2.15 -14.07
CA LEU A 169 12.15 1.46 -15.34
C LEU A 169 11.50 2.40 -16.38
N ARG A 170 11.91 2.26 -17.64
CA ARG A 170 11.36 2.99 -18.79
C ARG A 170 10.09 2.32 -19.32
N ASP A 171 9.25 3.07 -20.03
CA ASP A 171 8.00 2.57 -20.64
C ASP A 171 8.16 1.26 -21.43
N SER A 172 9.27 1.12 -22.17
CA SER A 172 9.60 -0.10 -22.93
C SER A 172 9.88 -1.31 -22.06
N GLU A 173 10.46 -1.11 -20.87
CA GLU A 173 10.75 -2.16 -19.89
C GLU A 173 9.48 -2.52 -19.12
N LEU A 174 8.74 -1.52 -18.64
CA LEU A 174 7.42 -1.68 -18.02
C LEU A 174 6.46 -2.49 -18.92
N TYR A 175 6.45 -2.23 -20.22
CA TYR A 175 5.66 -3.00 -21.18
C TYR A 175 6.03 -4.50 -21.21
N GLN A 176 7.31 -4.86 -21.13
CA GLN A 176 7.74 -6.26 -21.11
C GLN A 176 7.53 -6.92 -19.74
N VAL A 177 7.79 -6.21 -18.65
CA VAL A 177 7.50 -6.65 -17.28
C VAL A 177 6.02 -6.94 -17.11
N PHE A 178 5.14 -6.05 -17.58
CA PHE A 178 3.69 -6.24 -17.47
C PHE A 178 3.18 -7.42 -18.30
N ARG A 179 3.80 -7.69 -19.46
CA ARG A 179 3.54 -8.93 -20.20
C ARG A 179 3.97 -10.16 -19.40
N ALA A 180 5.14 -10.15 -18.77
CA ALA A 180 5.59 -11.26 -17.91
C ALA A 180 4.65 -11.46 -16.70
N CYS A 181 4.31 -10.40 -15.97
CA CYS A 181 3.33 -10.44 -14.87
C CYS A 181 1.98 -11.01 -15.32
N ARG A 182 1.45 -10.56 -16.46
CA ARG A 182 0.22 -11.11 -17.05
C ARG A 182 0.35 -12.60 -17.36
N ASP A 183 1.41 -12.99 -18.07
CA ASP A 183 1.61 -14.35 -18.58
C ASP A 183 1.86 -15.35 -17.43
N PHE A 184 2.45 -14.92 -16.31
CA PHE A 184 2.64 -15.73 -15.09
C PHE A 184 1.47 -15.65 -14.08
N GLY A 185 0.49 -14.77 -14.28
CA GLY A 185 -0.65 -14.61 -13.37
C GLY A 185 -0.36 -13.79 -12.11
N ALA A 186 0.59 -12.86 -12.17
CA ALA A 186 1.02 -11.99 -11.07
C ALA A 186 0.56 -10.53 -11.23
N ILE A 187 0.28 -9.86 -10.11
CA ILE A 187 -0.15 -8.46 -10.06
C ILE A 187 1.06 -7.53 -10.22
N ALA A 188 0.92 -6.51 -11.06
CA ALA A 188 1.92 -5.46 -11.22
C ALA A 188 1.65 -4.29 -10.25
N ARG A 189 2.32 -4.26 -9.09
CA ARG A 189 2.37 -3.09 -8.20
C ARG A 189 3.30 -2.02 -8.78
N VAL A 190 2.90 -0.76 -8.80
CA VAL A 190 3.72 0.32 -9.36
C VAL A 190 3.69 1.58 -8.51
N HIS A 191 4.89 2.07 -8.19
CA HIS A 191 5.12 3.40 -7.65
C HIS A 191 5.17 4.41 -8.80
N ALA A 192 4.14 5.26 -8.90
CA ALA A 192 3.87 6.07 -10.08
C ALA A 192 4.10 7.57 -9.81
N GLU A 193 5.36 8.00 -9.86
CA GLU A 193 5.77 9.40 -10.04
C GLU A 193 6.66 9.48 -11.28
N ASN A 194 6.71 10.61 -12.00
CA ASN A 194 7.59 10.78 -13.15
C ASN A 194 9.05 11.05 -12.72
N GLY A 195 9.89 10.01 -12.79
CA GLY A 195 11.28 10.05 -12.30
C GLY A 195 12.23 11.05 -12.96
N GLU A 196 11.99 11.45 -14.22
CA GLU A 196 12.79 12.48 -14.88
C GLU A 196 12.46 13.86 -14.30
N LEU A 197 11.16 14.16 -14.17
CA LEU A 197 10.69 15.44 -13.62
C LEU A 197 10.97 15.55 -12.11
N VAL A 198 10.91 14.45 -11.36
CA VAL A 198 11.35 14.41 -9.94
C VAL A 198 12.84 14.71 -9.82
N ALA A 199 13.68 14.27 -10.76
CA ALA A 199 15.11 14.52 -10.72
C ALA A 199 15.46 16.00 -11.01
N GLU A 200 14.88 16.59 -12.06
CA GLU A 200 15.12 18.00 -12.37
C GLU A 200 14.45 18.93 -11.35
N GLY A 201 13.23 18.63 -10.88
CA GLY A 201 12.55 19.44 -9.84
C GLY A 201 13.25 19.40 -8.48
N ALA A 202 13.92 18.28 -8.13
CA ALA A 202 14.73 18.20 -6.93
C ALA A 202 16.02 19.04 -7.05
N LYS A 203 16.64 19.02 -8.24
CA LYS A 203 17.80 19.85 -8.56
C LYS A 203 17.44 21.35 -8.56
N GLU A 204 16.33 21.75 -9.19
CA GLU A 204 15.84 23.13 -9.23
C GLU A 204 15.57 23.66 -7.81
N ALA A 205 14.91 22.88 -6.94
CA ALA A 205 14.69 23.27 -5.54
C ALA A 205 16.01 23.54 -4.80
N LEU A 206 17.03 22.68 -4.97
CA LEU A 206 18.35 22.89 -4.37
C LEU A 206 19.11 24.07 -4.99
N GLU A 207 19.01 24.30 -6.30
CA GLU A 207 19.60 25.47 -6.99
C GLU A 207 18.96 26.79 -6.54
N LEU A 208 17.68 26.77 -6.14
CA LEU A 208 16.97 27.88 -5.49
C LEU A 208 17.28 28.02 -3.98
N GLY A 209 18.10 27.14 -3.41
CA GLY A 209 18.48 27.14 -2.00
C GLY A 209 17.45 26.51 -1.04
N ILE A 210 16.44 25.81 -1.57
CA ILE A 210 15.41 25.11 -0.79
C ILE A 210 15.97 23.75 -0.36
N THR A 211 16.64 23.72 0.79
CA THR A 211 17.30 22.51 1.32
C THR A 211 16.49 21.78 2.40
N GLY A 212 15.43 22.39 2.92
CA GLY A 212 14.61 21.83 4.00
C GLY A 212 13.57 20.80 3.50
N PRO A 213 12.88 20.10 4.43
CA PRO A 213 11.96 19.02 4.09
C PRO A 213 10.81 19.45 3.17
N GLU A 214 10.41 20.73 3.17
CA GLU A 214 9.47 21.32 2.21
C GLU A 214 9.88 21.11 0.74
N GLY A 215 11.18 21.00 0.46
CA GLY A 215 11.71 20.63 -0.85
C GLY A 215 11.18 19.28 -1.35
N ILE A 216 10.82 18.33 -0.48
CA ILE A 216 10.24 17.04 -0.91
C ILE A 216 8.81 17.17 -1.45
N GLU A 217 8.12 18.28 -1.20
CA GLU A 217 6.77 18.53 -1.71
C GLU A 217 6.84 19.41 -2.97
N ILE A 218 7.64 20.49 -2.89
CA ILE A 218 7.89 21.44 -3.99
C ILE A 218 8.53 20.76 -5.22
N SER A 219 9.50 19.86 -5.02
CA SER A 219 10.20 19.17 -6.13
C SER A 219 9.35 18.18 -6.94
N ARG A 220 8.11 17.91 -6.50
CA ARG A 220 7.28 16.80 -7.01
C ARG A 220 5.77 17.01 -6.81
N PRO A 221 5.19 18.09 -7.36
CA PRO A 221 3.76 18.37 -7.26
C PRO A 221 2.90 17.23 -7.83
N GLU A 222 1.61 17.17 -7.46
CA GLU A 222 0.77 15.99 -7.71
C GLU A 222 0.53 15.65 -9.18
N GLU A 223 0.74 16.59 -10.11
CA GLU A 223 0.69 16.32 -11.55
C GLU A 223 1.75 15.29 -12.01
N LEU A 224 2.92 15.20 -11.35
CA LEU A 224 3.93 14.18 -11.66
C LEU A 224 3.49 12.77 -11.23
N GLU A 225 2.60 12.67 -10.24
CA GLU A 225 1.97 11.41 -9.83
C GLU A 225 0.81 11.05 -10.75
N ALA A 226 -0.02 12.04 -11.11
CA ALA A 226 -1.16 11.86 -12.00
C ALA A 226 -0.75 11.47 -13.43
N GLU A 227 0.33 12.08 -13.98
CA GLU A 227 0.92 11.73 -15.28
C GLU A 227 1.38 10.27 -15.29
N ALA A 228 2.25 9.91 -14.35
CA ALA A 228 2.81 8.56 -14.26
C ALA A 228 1.69 7.51 -14.03
N THR A 229 0.71 7.83 -13.18
CA THR A 229 -0.48 6.99 -12.95
C THR A 229 -1.29 6.80 -14.24
N HIS A 230 -1.50 7.86 -15.03
CA HIS A 230 -2.21 7.76 -16.31
C HIS A 230 -1.44 6.96 -17.36
N ARG A 231 -0.13 7.20 -17.48
CA ARG A 231 0.78 6.50 -18.39
C ARG A 231 0.85 5.01 -18.06
N VAL A 232 1.01 4.63 -16.80
CA VAL A 232 1.12 3.21 -16.41
C VAL A 232 -0.18 2.44 -16.57
N ILE A 233 -1.32 3.06 -16.23
CA ILE A 233 -2.65 2.51 -16.50
C ILE A 233 -2.85 2.29 -18.02
N THR A 234 -2.30 3.17 -18.85
CA THR A 234 -2.32 3.03 -20.31
C THR A 234 -1.46 1.87 -20.77
N ILE A 235 -0.20 1.74 -20.31
CA ILE A 235 0.70 0.62 -20.62
C ILE A 235 0.07 -0.72 -20.19
N ALA A 236 -0.47 -0.81 -18.97
CA ALA A 236 -1.14 -2.00 -18.45
C ALA A 236 -2.38 -2.40 -19.28
N ASN A 237 -3.20 -1.43 -19.68
CA ASN A 237 -4.35 -1.68 -20.55
C ASN A 237 -3.93 -2.06 -22.00
N ARG A 238 -2.74 -1.68 -22.47
CA ARG A 238 -2.18 -2.14 -23.76
C ARG A 238 -1.56 -3.53 -23.69
N THR A 239 -1.02 -3.95 -22.54
CA THR A 239 -0.48 -5.31 -22.33
C THR A 239 -1.54 -6.32 -21.87
N HIS A 240 -2.70 -5.85 -21.41
CA HIS A 240 -3.76 -6.64 -20.76
C HIS A 240 -3.34 -7.20 -19.37
N CYS A 241 -2.42 -6.48 -18.70
CA CYS A 241 -1.95 -6.78 -17.35
C CYS A 241 -2.83 -6.09 -16.28
N PRO A 242 -3.10 -6.72 -15.12
CA PRO A 242 -3.71 -6.04 -13.98
C PRO A 242 -2.67 -5.19 -13.25
N VAL A 243 -2.92 -3.88 -13.15
CA VAL A 243 -2.05 -2.93 -12.44
C VAL A 243 -2.63 -2.54 -11.09
N TYR A 244 -1.75 -2.30 -10.13
CA TYR A 244 -2.03 -1.95 -8.75
C TYR A 244 -1.18 -0.72 -8.41
N LEU A 245 -1.81 0.45 -8.23
CA LEU A 245 -1.12 1.67 -7.86
C LEU A 245 -0.86 1.66 -6.35
N VAL A 246 0.36 2.01 -5.93
CA VAL A 246 0.75 2.04 -4.51
C VAL A 246 0.97 3.48 -4.06
N ASN A 247 0.82 3.74 -2.76
CA ASN A 247 1.04 5.05 -2.12
C ASN A 247 0.31 6.22 -2.81
N VAL A 248 -0.93 6.00 -3.28
CA VAL A 248 -1.71 7.08 -3.92
C VAL A 248 -1.92 8.22 -2.94
N SER A 249 -1.35 9.38 -3.25
CA SER A 249 -1.17 10.48 -2.29
C SER A 249 -2.04 11.69 -2.56
N SER A 250 -2.59 11.81 -3.78
CA SER A 250 -3.18 13.04 -4.31
C SER A 250 -4.58 12.86 -4.88
N MET A 251 -5.30 13.97 -4.98
CA MET A 251 -6.64 14.00 -5.56
C MET A 251 -6.57 13.74 -7.08
N SER A 252 -5.60 14.36 -7.78
CA SER A 252 -5.41 14.16 -9.23
C SER A 252 -5.09 12.69 -9.59
N ALA A 253 -4.25 11.99 -8.83
CA ALA A 253 -4.00 10.56 -9.07
C ALA A 253 -5.26 9.71 -8.79
N GLY A 254 -6.02 10.05 -7.75
CA GLY A 254 -7.33 9.47 -7.45
C GLY A 254 -8.32 9.59 -8.62
N ASP A 255 -8.41 10.76 -9.25
CA ASP A 255 -9.30 11.03 -10.39
C ASP A 255 -8.91 10.25 -11.65
N VAL A 256 -7.62 10.09 -11.90
CA VAL A 256 -7.10 9.24 -12.98
C VAL A 256 -7.49 7.77 -12.74
N ILE A 257 -7.41 7.27 -11.51
CA ILE A 257 -7.81 5.91 -11.12
C ILE A 257 -9.33 5.73 -11.23
N ALA A 258 -10.14 6.70 -10.76
CA ALA A 258 -11.59 6.70 -10.91
C ALA A 258 -12.00 6.65 -12.39
N SER A 259 -11.42 7.52 -13.21
CA SER A 259 -11.65 7.57 -14.66
C SER A 259 -11.25 6.27 -15.36
N ALA A 260 -10.14 5.65 -14.95
CA ALA A 260 -9.72 4.36 -15.45
C ALA A 260 -10.68 3.21 -15.09
N LYS A 261 -11.20 3.19 -13.85
CA LYS A 261 -12.20 2.23 -13.39
C LYS A 261 -13.53 2.39 -14.11
N MET A 262 -14.01 3.63 -14.31
CA MET A 262 -15.21 3.93 -15.13
C MET A 262 -15.07 3.45 -16.57
N GLN A 263 -13.87 3.52 -17.16
CA GLN A 263 -13.55 2.98 -18.49
C GLN A 263 -13.38 1.44 -18.51
N GLY A 264 -13.65 0.74 -17.41
CA GLY A 264 -13.51 -0.72 -17.33
C GLY A 264 -12.08 -1.22 -17.52
N LYS A 265 -11.06 -0.42 -17.18
CA LYS A 265 -9.66 -0.87 -17.11
C LYS A 265 -9.47 -1.70 -15.84
N VAL A 266 -8.57 -2.69 -15.87
CA VAL A 266 -8.28 -3.53 -14.69
C VAL A 266 -7.20 -2.86 -13.84
N VAL A 267 -7.66 -1.90 -13.03
CA VAL A 267 -6.85 -1.09 -12.12
C VAL A 267 -7.32 -1.33 -10.69
N TYR A 268 -6.36 -1.53 -9.79
CA TYR A 268 -6.53 -1.51 -8.34
C TYR A 268 -5.63 -0.44 -7.75
N ALA A 269 -5.90 0.00 -6.53
CA ALA A 269 -5.13 1.08 -5.92
C ALA A 269 -5.11 1.00 -4.39
N GLU A 270 -4.00 1.46 -3.82
CA GLU A 270 -3.66 1.45 -2.40
C GLU A 270 -3.16 2.85 -2.00
N THR A 271 -3.66 3.35 -0.87
CA THR A 271 -3.14 4.54 -0.18
C THR A 271 -2.50 4.12 1.14
N THR A 272 -1.65 4.96 1.71
CA THR A 272 -1.13 4.74 3.06
C THR A 272 -2.07 5.34 4.11
N THR A 273 -1.91 4.91 5.37
CA THR A 273 -2.50 5.55 6.56
C THR A 273 -2.21 7.05 6.60
N ALA A 274 -0.98 7.43 6.25
CA ALA A 274 -0.50 8.82 6.31
C ALA A 274 -1.19 9.67 5.25
N HIS A 275 -1.18 9.24 3.98
CA HIS A 275 -1.84 9.94 2.88
C HIS A 275 -3.35 10.10 3.10
N ALA A 276 -4.01 9.06 3.63
CA ALA A 276 -5.45 9.08 3.87
C ALA A 276 -5.88 9.98 5.05
N THR A 277 -4.96 10.52 5.87
CA THR A 277 -5.33 11.22 7.13
C THR A 277 -4.51 12.46 7.50
N LEU A 278 -3.32 12.67 6.92
CA LEU A 278 -2.41 13.79 7.21
C LEU A 278 -2.32 14.77 6.03
N THR A 279 -1.58 15.87 6.20
CA THR A 279 -1.34 16.88 5.15
C THR A 279 0.14 17.27 5.06
N GLY A 280 0.54 17.81 3.91
CA GLY A 280 1.90 18.30 3.65
C GLY A 280 2.33 19.51 4.49
N LEU A 281 1.40 20.13 5.23
CA LEU A 281 1.69 21.25 6.13
C LEU A 281 2.77 20.92 7.18
N HIS A 282 2.93 19.65 7.54
CA HIS A 282 4.00 19.21 8.44
C HIS A 282 5.42 19.41 7.87
N TYR A 283 5.61 19.44 6.54
CA TYR A 283 6.92 19.74 5.93
C TYR A 283 7.36 21.19 6.14
N TYR A 284 6.42 22.10 6.34
CA TYR A 284 6.66 23.53 6.56
C TYR A 284 6.72 23.90 8.07
N HIS A 285 6.84 22.89 8.93
CA HIS A 285 6.97 23.06 10.38
C HIS A 285 8.34 23.64 10.75
N GLN A 286 8.36 24.55 11.74
CA GLN A 286 9.56 25.33 12.08
C GLN A 286 10.66 24.51 12.76
N ASP A 287 10.31 23.42 13.45
CA ASP A 287 11.29 22.38 13.78
C ASP A 287 11.50 21.48 12.56
N TRP A 288 12.74 21.50 12.05
CA TRP A 288 13.23 20.66 10.97
C TRP A 288 13.07 19.16 11.28
N PHE A 289 13.22 18.72 12.54
CA PHE A 289 13.11 17.30 12.87
C PHE A 289 11.67 16.80 12.72
N HIS A 290 10.69 17.51 13.29
CA HIS A 290 9.27 17.26 13.01
C HIS A 290 9.04 17.19 11.50
N ALA A 291 9.47 18.19 10.73
CA ALA A 291 9.24 18.21 9.28
C ALA A 291 9.87 17.02 8.54
N ALA A 292 11.11 16.64 8.89
CA ALA A 292 11.82 15.50 8.32
C ALA A 292 11.17 14.14 8.66
N ALA A 293 10.46 14.03 9.80
CA ALA A 293 9.80 12.78 10.20
C ALA A 293 8.72 12.33 9.20
N TYR A 294 7.99 13.27 8.58
CA TYR A 294 6.92 12.98 7.60
C TYR A 294 7.45 12.71 6.19
N VAL A 295 8.77 12.80 5.96
CA VAL A 295 9.37 12.65 4.62
C VAL A 295 9.21 11.22 4.12
N THR A 296 8.31 11.06 3.15
CA THR A 296 8.04 9.84 2.39
C THR A 296 7.69 10.24 0.95
N VAL A 297 7.55 9.27 0.04
CA VAL A 297 7.19 9.54 -1.36
C VAL A 297 6.07 8.58 -1.85
N PRO A 298 5.14 9.04 -2.71
CA PRO A 298 4.89 10.45 -3.03
C PRO A 298 4.54 11.24 -1.75
N PRO A 299 4.78 12.56 -1.69
CA PRO A 299 4.72 13.31 -0.44
C PRO A 299 3.28 13.51 0.03
N LEU A 300 3.10 13.85 1.31
CA LEU A 300 1.82 14.36 1.80
C LEU A 300 1.49 15.69 1.11
N ARG A 301 0.27 15.86 0.61
CA ARG A 301 -0.10 17.04 -0.20
C ARG A 301 -0.56 18.22 0.66
N LEU A 302 -0.24 19.43 0.23
CA LEU A 302 -0.62 20.66 0.93
C LEU A 302 -2.14 20.91 0.97
N ASP A 303 -2.90 20.46 -0.04
CA ASP A 303 -4.35 20.66 -0.07
C ASP A 303 -5.03 19.88 1.08
N THR A 304 -5.66 20.63 1.98
CA THR A 304 -6.33 20.12 3.19
C THR A 304 -7.51 19.19 2.90
N ASN A 305 -8.05 19.19 1.67
CA ASN A 305 -9.13 18.30 1.25
C ASN A 305 -8.62 16.88 0.92
N THR A 306 -7.32 16.72 0.65
CA THR A 306 -6.73 15.47 0.13
C THR A 306 -7.07 14.25 0.99
N SER A 307 -6.88 14.33 2.31
CA SER A 307 -7.16 13.21 3.21
C SER A 307 -8.65 12.83 3.23
N ALA A 308 -9.54 13.82 3.31
CA ALA A 308 -10.99 13.60 3.23
C ALA A 308 -11.42 13.02 1.87
N TYR A 309 -10.76 13.40 0.78
CA TYR A 309 -10.99 12.87 -0.55
C TYR A 309 -10.54 11.41 -0.66
N LEU A 310 -9.28 11.10 -0.32
CA LEU A 310 -8.74 9.73 -0.34
C LEU A 310 -9.53 8.78 0.57
N MET A 311 -9.97 9.24 1.75
CA MET A 311 -10.86 8.46 2.61
C MET A 311 -12.23 8.18 1.96
N SER A 312 -12.77 9.13 1.20
CA SER A 312 -14.01 8.94 0.43
C SER A 312 -13.81 7.99 -0.77
N LEU A 313 -12.63 8.01 -1.40
CA LEU A 313 -12.27 7.05 -2.45
C LEU A 313 -12.04 5.64 -1.90
N LEU A 314 -11.52 5.50 -0.67
CA LEU A 314 -11.45 4.23 0.07
C LEU A 314 -12.85 3.69 0.41
N ALA A 315 -13.78 4.55 0.81
CA ALA A 315 -15.17 4.17 1.05
C ALA A 315 -15.85 3.66 -0.23
N ASN A 316 -15.70 4.41 -1.34
CA ASN A 316 -16.34 4.14 -2.63
C ASN A 316 -15.55 3.18 -3.57
N ASP A 317 -14.69 2.31 -3.01
CA ASP A 317 -13.88 1.30 -3.72
C ASP A 317 -13.03 1.79 -4.92
N THR A 318 -12.81 3.10 -5.02
CA THR A 318 -11.89 3.71 -5.98
C THR A 318 -10.45 3.47 -5.54
N LEU A 319 -10.20 3.54 -4.23
CA LEU A 319 -9.06 2.92 -3.55
C LEU A 319 -9.57 1.64 -2.86
N ASN A 320 -8.79 0.56 -2.90
CA ASN A 320 -9.25 -0.78 -2.53
C ASN A 320 -8.70 -1.28 -1.18
N VAL A 321 -7.49 -0.85 -0.82
CA VAL A 321 -6.74 -1.31 0.36
C VAL A 321 -6.04 -0.10 0.98
N VAL A 322 -5.83 -0.13 2.30
CA VAL A 322 -4.97 0.81 3.01
C VAL A 322 -3.80 0.09 3.68
N ALA A 323 -2.58 0.53 3.38
CA ALA A 323 -1.32 0.02 3.93
C ALA A 323 -0.71 1.03 4.92
N SER A 324 0.33 0.64 5.66
CA SER A 324 1.14 1.62 6.41
C SER A 324 2.31 2.20 5.61
N ASP A 325 2.84 1.47 4.63
CA ASP A 325 4.14 1.72 3.97
C ASP A 325 5.30 1.88 4.96
N HIS A 326 5.21 1.10 6.04
CA HIS A 326 6.01 1.32 7.24
C HIS A 326 7.50 1.07 7.01
N ARG A 327 8.28 2.16 7.15
CA ARG A 327 9.75 2.21 7.05
C ARG A 327 10.31 3.29 8.00
N PRO A 328 10.22 3.12 9.34
CA PRO A 328 10.69 4.10 10.31
C PRO A 328 12.21 4.27 10.27
N PHE A 329 12.63 5.53 10.38
CA PHE A 329 14.03 5.93 10.57
C PHE A 329 14.14 6.79 11.84
N SER A 330 15.25 6.63 12.56
CA SER A 330 15.59 7.44 13.73
C SER A 330 15.89 8.90 13.34
N THR A 331 15.82 9.80 14.32
CA THR A 331 16.20 11.23 14.19
C THR A 331 17.57 11.38 13.51
N LYS A 332 18.52 10.55 13.93
CA LYS A 332 19.91 10.56 13.45
C LYS A 332 20.04 10.10 11.99
N GLN A 333 19.17 9.20 11.54
CA GLN A 333 19.12 8.75 10.14
C GLN A 333 18.39 9.76 9.26
N LYS A 334 17.30 10.38 9.73
CA LYS A 334 16.65 11.50 9.02
C LYS A 334 17.65 12.65 8.80
N ALA A 335 18.43 12.99 9.83
CA ALA A 335 19.43 14.07 9.82
C ALA A 335 20.56 13.92 8.77
N MET A 336 20.69 12.78 8.06
CA MET A 336 21.60 12.65 6.91
C MET A 336 21.29 13.65 5.79
N GLY A 337 20.04 14.13 5.71
CA GLY A 337 19.62 15.20 4.78
C GLY A 337 19.30 16.53 5.45
N LYS A 338 19.95 16.87 6.57
CA LYS A 338 19.74 18.16 7.26
C LYS A 338 19.97 19.38 6.35
N GLU A 339 20.96 19.28 5.46
CA GLU A 339 21.40 20.35 4.56
C GLU A 339 21.03 20.07 3.09
N ASP A 340 20.26 19.00 2.85
CA ASP A 340 19.81 18.55 1.54
C ASP A 340 18.67 17.53 1.70
N PHE A 341 17.44 17.94 1.42
CA PHE A 341 16.25 17.10 1.57
C PHE A 341 16.30 15.81 0.72
N THR A 342 17.05 15.78 -0.39
CA THR A 342 17.19 14.58 -1.25
C THR A 342 17.97 13.45 -0.57
N LYS A 343 18.70 13.76 0.51
CA LYS A 343 19.42 12.81 1.35
C LYS A 343 18.64 12.36 2.59
N ILE A 344 17.43 12.89 2.83
CA ILE A 344 16.56 12.41 3.93
C ILE A 344 15.96 11.06 3.52
N PRO A 345 16.21 9.95 4.24
CA PRO A 345 15.67 8.65 3.88
C PRO A 345 14.13 8.65 3.92
N HIS A 346 13.50 8.37 2.76
CA HIS A 346 12.04 8.37 2.61
C HIS A 346 11.43 7.20 3.39
N GLY A 347 10.55 7.48 4.35
CA GLY A 347 9.90 6.43 5.15
C GLY A 347 9.33 6.96 6.47
N VAL A 348 8.28 6.30 6.93
CA VAL A 348 7.42 6.73 8.05
C VAL A 348 6.99 5.54 8.93
N SER A 349 6.55 5.84 10.16
CA SER A 349 5.94 4.86 11.08
C SER A 349 4.41 4.73 10.84
N GLY A 350 3.76 3.72 11.45
CA GLY A 350 2.30 3.55 11.32
C GLY A 350 1.75 2.12 11.15
N VAL A 351 2.57 1.06 11.23
CA VAL A 351 2.06 -0.33 11.15
C VAL A 351 1.23 -0.67 12.39
N GLN A 352 1.57 -0.06 13.54
CA GLN A 352 0.78 -0.16 14.76
C GLN A 352 -0.52 0.65 14.68
N ASP A 353 -0.47 1.85 14.10
CA ASP A 353 -1.57 2.83 14.22
C ASP A 353 -2.64 2.68 13.11
N ARG A 354 -2.33 1.99 12.02
CA ARG A 354 -3.18 1.84 10.82
C ARG A 354 -4.64 1.51 11.13
N MET A 355 -4.91 0.54 11.99
CA MET A 355 -6.28 0.14 12.32
C MET A 355 -7.02 1.25 13.08
N ASN A 356 -6.39 1.84 14.10
CA ASN A 356 -6.99 2.88 14.94
C ASN A 356 -7.26 4.17 14.14
N ILE A 357 -6.28 4.59 13.32
CA ILE A 357 -6.36 5.81 12.51
C ILE A 357 -7.44 5.71 11.44
N ILE A 358 -7.55 4.57 10.74
CA ILE A 358 -8.56 4.37 9.71
C ILE A 358 -9.96 4.14 10.31
N TRP A 359 -10.07 3.58 11.53
CA TRP A 359 -11.33 3.53 12.26
C TRP A 359 -11.81 4.95 12.64
N GLU A 360 -10.94 5.74 13.26
CA GLU A 360 -11.24 7.11 13.70
C GLU A 360 -11.55 8.05 12.52
N ARG A 361 -10.80 7.98 11.42
CA ARG A 361 -11.01 8.89 10.27
C ARG A 361 -11.99 8.37 9.22
N GLY A 362 -12.15 7.05 9.11
CA GLY A 362 -13.09 6.40 8.20
C GLY A 362 -14.46 6.15 8.80
N VAL A 363 -14.52 5.43 9.93
CA VAL A 363 -15.78 4.96 10.55
C VAL A 363 -16.37 6.04 11.45
N VAL A 364 -15.63 6.50 12.47
CA VAL A 364 -16.10 7.58 13.37
C VAL A 364 -16.27 8.90 12.60
N GLY A 365 -15.38 9.15 11.63
CA GLY A 365 -15.50 10.24 10.65
C GLY A 365 -16.68 10.12 9.68
N GLY A 366 -17.50 9.07 9.75
CA GLY A 366 -18.73 8.93 8.96
C GLY A 366 -18.50 8.87 7.44
N LYS A 367 -17.38 8.28 6.99
CA LYS A 367 -17.04 8.09 5.57
C LYS A 367 -17.34 6.67 5.10
N MET A 368 -17.21 5.68 5.98
CA MET A 368 -17.52 4.28 5.71
C MET A 368 -18.10 3.58 6.95
N ASP A 369 -18.72 2.43 6.76
CA ASP A 369 -19.16 1.56 7.85
C ASP A 369 -18.07 0.57 8.31
N GLU A 370 -18.36 -0.18 9.38
CA GLU A 370 -17.48 -1.21 9.94
C GLU A 370 -17.20 -2.38 8.98
N ASN A 371 -18.12 -2.68 8.06
CA ASN A 371 -17.97 -3.75 7.07
C ASN A 371 -16.99 -3.32 5.97
N ARG A 372 -17.09 -2.09 5.49
CA ARG A 372 -16.16 -1.48 4.54
C ARG A 372 -14.79 -1.25 5.17
N PHE A 373 -14.71 -0.93 6.46
CA PHE A 373 -13.46 -0.91 7.22
C PHE A 373 -12.76 -2.29 7.18
N VAL A 374 -13.47 -3.39 7.47
CA VAL A 374 -12.93 -4.76 7.34
C VAL A 374 -12.48 -5.06 5.91
N ALA A 375 -13.24 -4.58 4.91
CA ALA A 375 -12.89 -4.76 3.50
C ALA A 375 -11.56 -4.09 3.12
N VAL A 376 -11.33 -2.82 3.47
CA VAL A 376 -10.10 -2.08 3.10
C VAL A 376 -8.88 -2.45 3.96
N THR A 377 -9.08 -2.92 5.19
CA THR A 377 -7.99 -3.29 6.12
C THR A 377 -7.57 -4.76 6.05
N SER A 378 -8.42 -5.66 5.51
CA SER A 378 -8.11 -7.09 5.42
C SER A 378 -8.67 -7.78 4.17
N SER A 379 -9.98 -7.77 3.92
CA SER A 379 -10.60 -8.70 2.97
C SER A 379 -10.20 -8.44 1.52
N ASN A 380 -10.01 -7.18 1.12
CA ASN A 380 -9.55 -6.84 -0.23
C ASN A 380 -8.09 -7.23 -0.45
N ALA A 381 -7.22 -7.04 0.54
CA ALA A 381 -5.83 -7.53 0.50
C ALA A 381 -5.79 -9.06 0.35
N ALA A 382 -6.59 -9.79 1.13
CA ALA A 382 -6.69 -11.25 1.01
C ALA A 382 -7.23 -11.69 -0.37
N LYS A 383 -8.23 -10.99 -0.92
CA LYS A 383 -8.79 -11.27 -2.26
C LYS A 383 -7.75 -11.02 -3.37
N LEU A 384 -6.94 -9.97 -3.25
CA LEU A 384 -5.96 -9.59 -4.26
C LEU A 384 -4.72 -10.49 -4.22
N HIS A 385 -4.22 -10.83 -3.03
CA HIS A 385 -3.06 -11.70 -2.86
C HIS A 385 -3.40 -13.21 -2.80
N ASN A 386 -4.63 -13.59 -3.12
CA ASN A 386 -5.09 -14.98 -3.28
C ASN A 386 -5.12 -15.81 -1.98
N LEU A 387 -5.43 -15.16 -0.86
CA LEU A 387 -5.59 -15.75 0.48
C LEU A 387 -7.03 -15.70 1.02
N TYR A 388 -7.98 -15.11 0.31
CA TYR A 388 -9.40 -15.08 0.72
C TYR A 388 -10.11 -16.40 0.36
N PRO A 389 -10.97 -16.97 1.24
CA PRO A 389 -11.36 -16.48 2.56
C PRO A 389 -10.52 -17.07 3.71
N ARG A 390 -9.38 -17.74 3.45
CA ARG A 390 -8.48 -18.28 4.49
C ARG A 390 -8.02 -17.18 5.47
N LYS A 391 -7.77 -15.96 4.98
CA LYS A 391 -7.60 -14.76 5.80
C LYS A 391 -8.57 -13.66 5.34
N GLY A 392 -8.79 -12.66 6.19
CA GLY A 392 -9.66 -11.52 5.91
C GLY A 392 -11.16 -11.83 5.96
N ARG A 393 -11.57 -12.90 6.66
CA ARG A 393 -12.97 -13.23 6.94
C ARG A 393 -13.10 -14.13 8.17
N ILE A 394 -14.12 -13.89 9.00
CA ILE A 394 -14.51 -14.74 10.14
C ILE A 394 -15.58 -15.75 9.66
N ILE A 395 -15.14 -16.95 9.30
CA ILE A 395 -15.98 -18.11 8.94
C ILE A 395 -15.31 -19.44 9.35
N PRO A 396 -16.06 -20.53 9.52
CA PRO A 396 -15.50 -21.87 9.64
C PRO A 396 -14.51 -22.21 8.51
N GLY A 397 -13.37 -22.79 8.87
CA GLY A 397 -12.28 -23.17 7.94
C GLY A 397 -11.28 -22.06 7.60
N ALA A 398 -11.47 -20.82 8.07
CA ALA A 398 -10.48 -19.76 7.96
C ALA A 398 -9.38 -19.88 9.03
N ASP A 399 -8.20 -19.30 8.78
CA ASP A 399 -7.15 -19.13 9.79
C ASP A 399 -7.71 -18.32 10.96
N ALA A 400 -7.39 -18.72 12.19
CA ALA A 400 -7.78 -18.02 13.41
C ALA A 400 -6.88 -16.81 13.68
N ASP A 401 -6.94 -15.84 12.77
CA ASP A 401 -6.32 -14.52 12.84
C ASP A 401 -7.43 -13.47 13.07
N VAL A 402 -7.70 -13.17 14.34
CA VAL A 402 -8.93 -12.49 14.80
C VAL A 402 -8.58 -11.40 15.79
N VAL A 403 -9.29 -10.26 15.73
CA VAL A 403 -9.17 -9.18 16.73
C VAL A 403 -10.51 -8.96 17.42
N VAL A 404 -10.47 -8.89 18.75
CA VAL A 404 -11.57 -8.35 19.55
C VAL A 404 -11.35 -6.85 19.66
N TRP A 405 -12.19 -6.09 18.96
CA TRP A 405 -12.08 -4.66 18.76
C TRP A 405 -13.15 -3.94 19.58
N ASP A 406 -12.73 -2.96 20.38
CA ASP A 406 -13.62 -2.10 21.14
C ASP A 406 -13.86 -0.78 20.39
N PRO A 407 -15.06 -0.56 19.81
CA PRO A 407 -15.36 0.64 19.05
C PRO A 407 -15.59 1.87 19.94
N GLU A 408 -15.85 1.69 21.24
CA GLU A 408 -16.18 2.75 22.20
C GLU A 408 -14.97 3.18 23.04
N ALA A 409 -14.02 2.27 23.30
CA ALA A 409 -12.76 2.59 23.96
C ALA A 409 -11.93 3.60 23.14
N THR A 410 -11.22 4.48 23.84
CA THR A 410 -10.38 5.52 23.23
C THR A 410 -8.93 5.43 23.66
N LYS A 411 -8.01 5.44 22.68
CA LYS A 411 -6.57 5.64 22.91
C LYS A 411 -6.16 7.02 22.37
N THR A 412 -5.28 7.72 23.08
CA THR A 412 -4.47 8.80 22.49
C THR A 412 -3.16 8.18 22.00
N ILE A 413 -2.83 8.39 20.72
CA ILE A 413 -1.58 7.90 20.14
C ILE A 413 -0.42 8.81 20.59
N SER A 414 0.68 8.17 20.99
CA SER A 414 1.91 8.87 21.37
C SER A 414 3.12 7.96 21.23
N ALA A 415 4.25 8.51 20.77
CA ALA A 415 5.55 7.87 20.70
C ALA A 415 6.03 7.32 22.06
N SER A 416 5.59 7.88 23.19
CA SER A 416 5.91 7.33 24.52
C SER A 416 5.16 6.03 24.86
N THR A 417 4.18 5.63 24.05
CA THR A 417 3.31 4.44 24.25
C THR A 417 3.28 3.49 23.06
N GLN A 418 4.06 3.77 22.01
CA GLN A 418 4.18 2.90 20.84
C GLN A 418 5.18 1.77 21.12
N VAL A 419 5.06 0.68 20.36
CA VAL A 419 6.02 -0.43 20.35
C VAL A 419 6.72 -0.60 19.00
N GLN A 420 6.30 0.16 17.97
CA GLN A 420 7.04 0.35 16.74
C GLN A 420 8.23 1.31 16.95
N GLY A 421 9.26 1.17 16.13
CA GLY A 421 10.44 2.01 16.11
C GLY A 421 10.20 3.42 15.55
N GLY A 422 11.16 4.30 15.85
CA GLY A 422 11.10 5.74 15.56
C GLY A 422 10.89 6.57 16.84
N GLU A 423 11.51 7.74 16.88
CA GLU A 423 11.47 8.67 18.02
C GLU A 423 10.24 9.61 17.97
N ILE A 424 9.55 9.67 16.82
CA ILE A 424 8.30 10.38 16.58
C ILE A 424 7.22 9.40 16.09
N ASN A 425 5.96 9.65 16.46
CA ASN A 425 4.79 9.09 15.81
C ASN A 425 4.12 10.20 14.95
N LEU A 426 3.71 9.90 13.72
CA LEU A 426 3.07 10.91 12.84
C LEU A 426 1.68 11.36 13.33
N TYR A 427 1.07 10.58 14.21
CA TYR A 427 -0.27 10.78 14.75
C TYR A 427 -0.21 11.15 16.24
N GLU A 428 0.89 11.77 16.68
CA GLU A 428 1.12 12.22 18.06
C GLU A 428 -0.04 13.07 18.59
N ASN A 429 -0.51 12.77 19.80
CA ASN A 429 -1.71 13.33 20.44
C ASN A 429 -3.05 13.06 19.73
N MET A 430 -3.09 12.24 18.66
CA MET A 430 -4.36 11.89 18.02
C MET A 430 -5.17 10.95 18.91
N ARG A 431 -6.30 11.45 19.41
CA ARG A 431 -7.34 10.62 20.06
C ARG A 431 -8.06 9.82 18.98
N CYS A 432 -8.07 8.50 19.13
CA CYS A 432 -8.82 7.56 18.30
C CYS A 432 -9.76 6.73 19.17
N HIS A 433 -11.02 6.62 18.75
CA HIS A 433 -11.89 5.51 19.17
C HIS A 433 -11.50 4.25 18.37
N GLY A 434 -11.97 3.08 18.79
CA GLY A 434 -11.57 1.83 18.15
C GLY A 434 -10.20 1.38 18.65
N VAL A 435 -10.16 0.38 19.53
CA VAL A 435 -8.94 -0.15 20.14
C VAL A 435 -8.94 -1.68 20.06
N PRO A 436 -7.83 -2.34 19.64
CA PRO A 436 -7.71 -3.78 19.77
C PRO A 436 -7.54 -4.15 21.25
N LEU A 437 -8.50 -4.85 21.84
CA LEU A 437 -8.37 -5.36 23.22
C LEU A 437 -7.60 -6.69 23.25
N VAL A 438 -7.84 -7.53 22.26
CA VAL A 438 -7.21 -8.84 22.10
C VAL A 438 -6.88 -9.08 20.64
N THR A 439 -5.62 -9.45 20.35
CA THR A 439 -5.20 -9.93 19.04
C THR A 439 -4.88 -11.42 19.14
N ILE A 440 -5.51 -12.21 18.28
CA ILE A 440 -5.30 -13.64 18.11
C ILE A 440 -4.59 -13.85 16.76
N SER A 441 -3.47 -14.56 16.79
CA SER A 441 -2.64 -14.91 15.62
C SER A 441 -2.43 -16.41 15.61
N ARG A 442 -2.72 -17.08 14.50
CA ARG A 442 -2.64 -18.54 14.33
C ARG A 442 -3.39 -19.30 15.45
N GLY A 443 -4.52 -18.77 15.91
CA GLY A 443 -5.33 -19.32 17.00
C GLY A 443 -4.70 -19.26 18.39
N ARG A 444 -3.74 -18.35 18.61
CA ARG A 444 -3.14 -18.05 19.91
C ARG A 444 -3.37 -16.59 20.26
N VAL A 445 -3.76 -16.31 21.50
CA VAL A 445 -3.72 -14.94 22.04
C VAL A 445 -2.26 -14.50 22.05
N VAL A 446 -1.94 -13.40 21.37
CA VAL A 446 -0.58 -12.83 21.25
C VAL A 446 -0.51 -11.39 21.77
N TYR A 447 -1.65 -10.75 21.95
CA TYR A 447 -1.81 -9.47 22.65
C TYR A 447 -3.14 -9.47 23.39
N GLU A 448 -3.14 -9.07 24.66
CA GLU A 448 -4.33 -8.99 25.52
C GLU A 448 -4.05 -8.04 26.69
N ASN A 449 -5.02 -7.21 27.08
CA ASN A 449 -4.92 -6.31 28.25
C ASN A 449 -3.65 -5.43 28.26
N GLY A 450 -3.18 -4.98 27.09
CA GLY A 450 -1.96 -4.20 26.95
C GLY A 450 -0.65 -5.00 26.92
N VAL A 451 -0.70 -6.32 27.18
CA VAL A 451 0.49 -7.20 27.26
C VAL A 451 0.67 -7.97 25.97
N PHE A 452 1.86 -7.88 25.36
CA PHE A 452 2.29 -8.69 24.23
C PHE A 452 2.93 -9.99 24.70
N MET A 453 2.55 -11.12 24.08
CA MET A 453 2.90 -12.47 24.51
C MET A 453 3.15 -13.43 23.32
N CYS A 454 4.02 -13.04 22.39
CA CYS A 454 4.44 -13.89 21.27
C CYS A 454 5.97 -14.11 21.24
N ALA A 455 6.39 -15.32 20.87
CA ALA A 455 7.79 -15.64 20.60
C ALA A 455 8.15 -15.27 19.15
N GLU A 456 9.42 -14.95 18.90
CA GLU A 456 9.97 -14.83 17.57
C GLU A 456 9.81 -16.13 16.76
N GLY A 457 9.65 -16.00 15.44
CA GLY A 457 9.48 -17.15 14.53
C GLY A 457 8.17 -17.93 14.72
N THR A 458 7.20 -17.41 15.47
CA THR A 458 5.86 -18.02 15.61
C THR A 458 5.05 -17.93 14.32
N GLY A 459 5.13 -16.79 13.64
CA GLY A 459 4.47 -16.51 12.37
C GLY A 459 5.04 -17.32 11.21
N LYS A 460 4.29 -17.47 10.12
CA LYS A 460 4.72 -18.30 8.96
C LYS A 460 4.59 -17.54 7.64
N PHE A 461 5.56 -17.79 6.75
CA PHE A 461 5.44 -17.39 5.36
C PHE A 461 4.22 -18.06 4.72
N CYS A 462 3.40 -17.27 4.04
CA CYS A 462 2.20 -17.71 3.32
C CYS A 462 2.43 -17.61 1.81
N PRO A 463 2.69 -18.74 1.11
CA PRO A 463 2.80 -18.76 -0.35
C PRO A 463 1.56 -18.19 -1.02
N LEU A 464 1.75 -17.16 -1.84
CA LEU A 464 0.70 -16.47 -2.57
C LEU A 464 0.56 -17.11 -3.96
N ARG A 465 -0.54 -17.84 -4.21
CA ARG A 465 -0.76 -18.50 -5.51
C ARG A 465 -1.01 -17.45 -6.61
N SER A 466 -0.46 -17.68 -7.81
CA SER A 466 -0.80 -16.90 -9.00
C SER A 466 -2.26 -17.09 -9.45
N PHE A 467 -2.67 -16.24 -10.39
CA PHE A 467 -4.03 -16.11 -10.91
C PHE A 467 -5.08 -15.94 -9.79
N PRO A 468 -5.01 -14.84 -9.00
CA PRO A 468 -6.10 -14.47 -8.10
C PRO A 468 -7.42 -14.26 -8.85
N ASP A 469 -8.44 -15.02 -8.47
CA ASP A 469 -9.76 -15.05 -9.15
C ASP A 469 -10.42 -13.67 -9.19
N SER A 470 -10.27 -12.89 -8.12
CA SER A 470 -10.73 -11.50 -7.96
C SER A 470 -10.21 -10.55 -9.05
N VAL A 471 -9.05 -10.87 -9.66
CA VAL A 471 -8.36 -10.09 -10.67
C VAL A 471 -8.48 -10.73 -12.05
N TYR A 472 -8.10 -12.00 -12.17
CA TYR A 472 -7.88 -12.67 -13.46
C TYR A 472 -9.15 -13.23 -14.11
N LYS A 473 -10.20 -13.55 -13.33
CA LYS A 473 -11.44 -14.14 -13.85
C LYS A 473 -12.13 -13.26 -14.90
N LYS A 474 -12.07 -11.93 -14.73
CA LYS A 474 -12.52 -10.94 -15.72
C LYS A 474 -11.56 -10.79 -16.90
N LEU A 475 -10.25 -10.88 -16.69
CA LEU A 475 -9.25 -10.82 -17.77
C LEU A 475 -9.39 -12.00 -18.76
N VAL A 476 -9.68 -13.21 -18.26
CA VAL A 476 -9.93 -14.41 -19.12
C VAL A 476 -11.08 -14.21 -20.10
N GLN A 477 -12.11 -13.41 -19.75
CA GLN A 477 -13.21 -13.08 -20.67
C GLN A 477 -12.86 -11.86 -21.54
N ARG A 478 -12.17 -10.84 -20.98
CA ARG A 478 -11.66 -9.68 -21.73
C ARG A 478 -10.80 -10.11 -22.92
N GLU A 479 -9.87 -11.03 -22.70
CA GLU A 479 -8.97 -11.56 -23.74
C GLU A 479 -9.71 -12.25 -24.89
N LYS A 480 -10.81 -12.96 -24.59
CA LYS A 480 -11.67 -13.57 -25.63
C LYS A 480 -12.44 -12.52 -26.43
N SER A 481 -12.85 -11.42 -25.79
CA SER A 481 -13.61 -10.34 -26.43
C SER A 481 -12.75 -9.40 -27.29
N LEU A 482 -11.52 -9.12 -26.88
CA LEU A 482 -10.62 -8.17 -27.55
C LEU A 482 -9.78 -8.80 -28.67
N LYS A 483 -10.26 -9.88 -29.28
CA LYS A 483 -9.63 -10.55 -30.42
C LYS A 483 -9.70 -9.67 -31.68
N LEU A 484 -8.67 -8.84 -31.85
CA LEU A 484 -8.45 -8.06 -33.07
C LEU A 484 -8.45 -8.98 -34.30
N ARG A 485 -9.15 -8.55 -35.35
CA ARG A 485 -9.18 -9.23 -36.64
C ARG A 485 -8.55 -8.33 -37.69
N ALA A 486 -7.70 -8.90 -38.54
CA ALA A 486 -7.32 -8.22 -39.78
C ALA A 486 -8.56 -8.04 -40.66
N VAL A 487 -8.61 -6.94 -41.40
CA VAL A 487 -9.55 -6.79 -42.53
C VAL A 487 -9.01 -7.68 -43.65
N ASP A 488 -9.78 -8.69 -44.02
CA ASP A 488 -9.47 -9.54 -45.17
C ASP A 488 -9.49 -8.71 -46.46
N ARG A 489 -8.50 -8.94 -47.32
CA ARG A 489 -8.27 -8.19 -48.56
C ARG A 489 -7.60 -9.09 -49.58
N THR A 490 -8.00 -8.95 -50.84
CA THR A 490 -7.19 -9.40 -51.97
C THR A 490 -5.77 -8.81 -51.85
N PRO A 491 -4.70 -9.61 -52.05
CA PRO A 491 -3.34 -9.08 -52.13
C PRO A 491 -3.25 -7.94 -53.15
N TYR A 492 -2.40 -6.96 -52.88
CA TYR A 492 -2.13 -5.88 -53.82
C TYR A 492 -1.31 -6.42 -54.99
N LEU A 493 -1.85 -6.30 -56.21
CA LEU A 493 -1.26 -6.79 -57.46
C LEU A 493 -0.73 -5.67 -58.38
N GLY A 494 -0.78 -4.41 -57.93
CA GLY A 494 -0.24 -3.28 -58.69
C GLY A 494 1.27 -3.11 -58.47
N ASP A 495 1.86 -2.18 -59.22
CA ASP A 495 3.29 -1.88 -59.11
C ASP A 495 3.65 -1.28 -57.73
N VAL A 496 4.88 -1.52 -57.29
CA VAL A 496 5.46 -0.98 -56.06
C VAL A 496 6.74 -0.21 -56.40
N ALA A 497 6.88 1.02 -55.91
CA ALA A 497 8.07 1.83 -56.15
C ALA A 497 9.33 1.20 -55.54
N VAL A 498 10.44 1.21 -56.30
CA VAL A 498 11.72 0.64 -55.86
C VAL A 498 12.34 1.50 -54.77
N VAL A 499 12.34 1.01 -53.52
CA VAL A 499 12.93 1.70 -52.37
C VAL A 499 14.44 1.44 -52.33
N VAL A 500 15.21 2.34 -52.95
CA VAL A 500 16.70 2.25 -53.08
C VAL A 500 17.42 2.18 -51.72
N HIS A 501 16.81 2.67 -50.65
CA HIS A 501 17.34 2.59 -49.28
C HIS A 501 16.36 1.88 -48.33
N ALA A 502 16.11 0.60 -48.59
CA ALA A 502 15.48 -0.30 -47.62
C ALA A 502 16.44 -0.55 -46.43
N GLY A 503 16.47 0.39 -45.48
CA GLY A 503 17.32 0.32 -44.30
C GLY A 503 16.99 -0.92 -43.47
N LYS A 504 17.90 -1.89 -43.44
CA LYS A 504 17.76 -3.14 -42.67
C LYS A 504 17.59 -2.84 -41.18
N LYS A 505 16.36 -3.00 -40.67
CA LYS A 505 16.15 -3.35 -39.25
C LYS A 505 16.26 -4.86 -39.12
N GLU A 506 17.44 -5.35 -38.79
CA GLU A 506 17.66 -6.78 -38.55
C GLU A 506 16.96 -7.20 -37.26
N THR A 507 15.84 -7.91 -37.39
CA THR A 507 15.17 -8.59 -36.28
C THR A 507 15.93 -9.88 -35.95
N GLY A 508 16.99 -9.76 -35.14
CA GLY A 508 17.90 -10.86 -34.84
C GLY A 508 17.23 -12.07 -34.17
N THR A 509 17.47 -13.25 -34.72
CA THR A 509 17.25 -14.56 -34.06
C THR A 509 18.48 -14.96 -33.23
N PRO A 510 18.31 -15.73 -32.15
CA PRO A 510 19.39 -16.04 -31.22
C PRO A 510 20.20 -17.28 -31.61
N LEU A 511 21.53 -17.19 -31.56
CA LEU A 511 22.45 -18.24 -31.10
C LEU A 511 23.90 -17.69 -30.98
N ALA A 512 24.86 -18.53 -30.60
CA ALA A 512 26.17 -18.15 -30.08
C ALA A 512 27.30 -18.05 -31.15
N ASP A 513 28.54 -17.97 -30.65
CA ASP A 513 29.84 -18.19 -31.31
C ASP A 513 30.44 -17.05 -32.17
N THR A 514 31.32 -16.26 -31.54
CA THR A 514 32.39 -15.49 -32.18
C THR A 514 33.49 -16.41 -32.74
N PRO A 515 34.15 -16.00 -33.85
CA PRO A 515 35.54 -15.52 -33.67
C PRO A 515 35.99 -14.34 -34.56
N THR A 516 36.45 -13.28 -33.88
CA THR A 516 37.61 -12.38 -34.17
C THR A 516 37.94 -11.80 -35.57
N ARG A 517 38.23 -10.47 -35.52
CA ARG A 517 39.31 -9.70 -36.23
C ARG A 517 38.97 -8.99 -37.57
N PRO A 518 39.55 -7.80 -37.89
CA PRO A 518 40.15 -6.73 -37.07
C PRO A 518 39.37 -5.39 -37.17
N ALA A 519 39.80 -4.36 -36.42
CA ALA A 519 39.20 -3.03 -36.46
C ALA A 519 39.74 -2.12 -37.58
N THR A 520 38.89 -1.21 -38.06
CA THR A 520 39.27 0.04 -38.77
C THR A 520 38.60 1.24 -38.08
N ARG A 521 39.13 2.46 -38.26
CA ARG A 521 38.82 3.64 -37.42
C ARG A 521 37.81 4.62 -38.04
N HIS A 522 37.24 5.45 -37.16
CA HIS A 522 36.49 6.71 -37.40
C HIS A 522 35.06 6.56 -37.94
N GLY A 523 34.11 7.34 -37.38
CA GLY A 523 32.72 7.32 -37.87
C GLY A 523 31.63 8.04 -37.07
N GLY A 524 31.89 8.58 -35.87
CA GLY A 524 30.94 9.43 -35.14
C GLY A 524 29.72 8.71 -34.54
N MET A 525 29.69 8.53 -33.22
CA MET A 525 28.48 8.12 -32.52
C MET A 525 27.41 9.22 -32.65
N ARG A 526 26.27 8.91 -33.28
CA ARG A 526 25.07 9.76 -33.18
C ARG A 526 24.26 9.29 -31.99
N ASP A 527 24.28 10.08 -30.91
CA ASP A 527 23.22 10.00 -29.92
C ASP A 527 21.89 10.42 -30.58
N LEU A 528 20.78 9.88 -30.09
CA LEU A 528 19.46 9.94 -30.71
C LEU A 528 18.36 10.40 -29.73
N HIS A 529 18.76 11.04 -28.63
CA HIS A 529 17.87 11.52 -27.57
C HIS A 529 17.80 13.05 -27.38
N GLU A 530 18.46 13.85 -28.23
CA GLU A 530 18.23 15.31 -28.30
C GLU A 530 17.42 15.70 -29.54
N SER A 531 16.24 16.29 -29.33
CA SER A 531 15.47 16.97 -30.38
C SER A 531 14.72 18.18 -29.81
N SER A 532 15.47 19.20 -29.41
CA SER A 532 14.91 20.50 -29.08
C SER A 532 14.33 21.17 -30.33
N PHE A 533 13.09 21.65 -30.25
CA PHE A 533 12.48 22.42 -31.34
C PHE A 533 13.16 23.79 -31.44
N SER A 534 13.83 24.06 -32.57
CA SER A 534 14.45 25.36 -32.88
C SER A 534 14.17 25.76 -34.32
N LEU A 535 13.22 26.68 -34.51
CA LEU A 535 12.89 27.23 -35.82
C LEU A 535 13.81 28.40 -36.17
N SER A 536 14.86 28.14 -36.94
CA SER A 536 15.45 29.19 -37.79
C SER A 536 16.02 28.60 -39.09
N GLY A 537 15.56 29.14 -40.22
CA GLY A 537 16.16 28.92 -41.52
C GLY A 537 16.65 30.26 -42.07
N LYS A 538 17.94 30.34 -42.42
CA LYS A 538 18.52 31.46 -43.17
C LYS A 538 19.15 30.94 -44.45
N SER A 539 18.63 31.40 -45.59
CA SER A 539 19.33 31.34 -46.87
C SER A 539 20.33 32.51 -47.00
N GLY A 540 21.29 32.38 -47.92
CA GLY A 540 22.45 33.27 -48.05
C GLY A 540 22.16 34.69 -48.58
N ALA A 541 23.18 35.54 -48.53
CA ALA A 541 23.07 36.98 -48.78
C ALA A 541 23.41 37.43 -50.21
N ALA A 542 22.84 38.58 -50.60
CA ALA A 542 23.27 39.45 -51.69
C ALA A 542 23.09 40.93 -51.26
N SER A 543 23.74 41.89 -51.92
CA SER A 543 24.11 43.18 -51.27
C SER A 543 23.61 44.49 -51.93
N ARG A 544 22.89 45.27 -51.11
CA ARG A 544 22.74 46.76 -51.14
C ARG A 544 21.91 47.45 -52.26
N PRO A 545 21.48 48.74 -52.07
CA PRO A 545 20.27 49.37 -52.66
C PRO A 545 20.61 50.69 -53.47
N PRO A 546 19.75 51.73 -53.71
CA PRO A 546 18.33 51.98 -53.34
C PRO A 546 17.39 52.71 -54.37
N ALA A 547 16.16 53.04 -53.90
CA ALA A 547 15.23 54.13 -54.32
C ALA A 547 14.29 53.93 -55.55
N PRO A 548 13.14 54.66 -55.70
CA PRO A 548 12.24 55.31 -54.71
C PRO A 548 10.70 55.05 -54.92
N LEU A 549 9.85 55.81 -54.18
CA LEU A 549 8.36 55.96 -54.14
C LEU A 549 7.68 56.46 -55.46
N PRO A 550 6.33 56.72 -55.57
CA PRO A 550 5.14 56.57 -54.65
C PRO A 550 3.82 55.99 -55.30
N THR A 551 2.68 55.89 -54.56
CA THR A 551 1.40 56.68 -54.78
C THR A 551 0.06 56.16 -54.16
N SER A 552 -0.54 56.96 -53.24
CA SER A 552 -2.00 57.29 -53.12
C SER A 552 -3.05 56.20 -52.73
N ARG A 553 -4.27 56.45 -52.19
CA ARG A 553 -5.09 57.63 -51.74
C ARG A 553 -5.76 57.29 -50.36
N ARG A 554 -5.92 58.20 -49.37
CA ARG A 554 -7.09 59.10 -49.06
C ARG A 554 -8.50 58.50 -49.24
N GLY A 555 -9.48 58.70 -48.34
CA GLY A 555 -9.50 59.45 -47.06
C GLY A 555 -10.91 59.57 -46.41
N SER A 556 -11.05 60.33 -45.31
CA SER A 556 -12.33 60.63 -44.59
C SER A 556 -12.87 62.04 -44.91
N PRO A 557 -14.13 62.41 -44.56
CA PRO A 557 -14.35 63.25 -43.36
C PRO A 557 -15.75 63.14 -42.65
N ALA A 558 -15.96 63.91 -41.58
CA ALA A 558 -17.27 64.29 -40.97
C ALA A 558 -17.49 65.83 -41.11
N PRO A 559 -18.66 66.45 -40.74
CA PRO A 559 -18.77 67.18 -39.45
C PRO A 559 -20.25 67.28 -38.86
N PRO A 560 -20.83 68.39 -38.26
CA PRO A 560 -21.51 68.30 -36.92
C PRO A 560 -22.90 69.01 -36.73
N GLY A 561 -23.49 69.01 -35.51
CA GLY A 561 -24.69 69.83 -35.14
C GLY A 561 -25.26 69.64 -33.69
N THR A 562 -26.01 70.62 -33.15
CA THR A 562 -26.63 70.71 -31.77
C THR A 562 -28.11 71.21 -31.87
N PRO A 563 -29.03 71.28 -30.85
CA PRO A 563 -28.88 71.58 -29.39
C PRO A 563 -29.86 70.89 -28.36
N ARG A 564 -30.14 71.56 -27.21
CA ARG A 564 -30.83 71.19 -25.92
C ARG A 564 -32.28 71.76 -25.80
N PRO A 565 -33.07 71.70 -24.67
CA PRO A 565 -33.00 71.03 -23.32
C PRO A 565 -34.29 70.15 -23.05
N PRO A 566 -35.17 70.25 -21.99
CA PRO A 566 -35.07 70.46 -20.50
C PRO A 566 -35.91 69.50 -19.57
N SER A 567 -35.65 69.54 -18.24
CA SER A 567 -36.56 69.19 -17.08
C SER A 567 -37.02 67.71 -16.86
N THR A 568 -37.41 67.19 -15.67
CA THR A 568 -37.79 67.77 -14.34
C THR A 568 -37.16 67.04 -13.11
N SER A 569 -37.32 67.61 -11.90
CA SER A 569 -37.04 67.07 -10.54
C SER A 569 -38.08 67.66 -9.54
N PRO A 570 -37.99 67.65 -8.17
CA PRO A 570 -37.30 66.79 -7.16
C PRO A 570 -38.23 66.33 -5.98
N THR A 571 -37.71 65.62 -4.95
CA THR A 571 -38.19 65.55 -3.51
C THR A 571 -37.34 64.50 -2.72
N THR A 572 -36.51 64.78 -1.69
CA THR A 572 -36.69 65.18 -0.25
C THR A 572 -36.80 64.02 0.78
N VAL A 573 -36.27 64.23 2.01
CA VAL A 573 -35.80 63.21 3.01
C VAL A 573 -35.86 63.85 4.43
N PRO A 574 -36.37 63.20 5.53
CA PRO A 574 -35.48 62.44 6.47
C PRO A 574 -36.08 61.34 7.42
N VAL A 575 -35.18 60.46 7.91
CA VAL A 575 -34.90 60.02 9.32
C VAL A 575 -35.92 60.46 10.41
N PRO A 576 -36.46 59.60 11.33
CA PRO A 576 -35.72 59.07 12.51
C PRO A 576 -36.15 57.64 13.03
N PRO A 577 -36.11 57.23 14.34
CA PRO A 577 -35.18 56.19 14.82
C PRO A 577 -35.86 55.04 15.67
N PRO A 578 -35.18 54.20 16.49
CA PRO A 578 -35.71 52.90 16.97
C PRO A 578 -36.27 52.87 18.42
N PRO A 579 -36.95 51.78 18.82
CA PRO A 579 -37.25 51.42 20.23
C PRO A 579 -36.33 50.31 20.79
N SER A 580 -36.42 50.02 22.10
CA SER A 580 -35.46 49.17 22.83
C SER A 580 -36.02 48.42 24.05
N ARG A 581 -35.30 47.39 24.52
CA ARG A 581 -35.35 46.71 25.85
C ARG A 581 -36.63 45.94 26.25
N CYS A 582 -36.46 44.75 26.84
CA CYS A 582 -36.54 44.56 28.31
C CYS A 582 -36.16 43.13 28.79
N LEU A 583 -35.81 43.01 30.08
CA LEU A 583 -35.59 41.78 30.88
C LEU A 583 -36.45 41.88 32.16
N PRO A 584 -36.83 40.75 32.79
CA PRO A 584 -36.15 40.30 34.04
C PRO A 584 -35.90 38.76 34.05
N ARG A 585 -34.77 38.22 34.55
CA ARG A 585 -34.28 38.07 35.96
C ARG A 585 -35.15 37.19 36.87
N HIS A 586 -34.55 36.14 37.47
CA HIS A 586 -34.26 36.11 38.93
C HIS A 586 -33.21 35.05 39.36
N HIS A 587 -32.47 35.40 40.43
CA HIS A 587 -31.50 34.64 41.26
C HIS A 587 -31.94 34.89 42.76
N PRO A 588 -31.22 34.55 43.89
CA PRO A 588 -29.85 34.00 44.09
C PRO A 588 -29.65 32.97 45.26
N SER A 589 -28.39 32.55 45.51
CA SER A 589 -27.69 32.30 46.82
C SER A 589 -26.73 31.09 46.75
N ALA A 590 -25.64 30.95 47.54
CA ALA A 590 -24.70 31.90 48.19
C ALA A 590 -23.35 31.17 48.50
N SER A 591 -22.28 31.88 48.90
CA SER A 591 -20.87 31.40 49.03
C SER A 591 -20.38 31.42 50.52
N PRO A 592 -19.08 31.31 50.93
CA PRO A 592 -17.79 30.94 50.25
C PRO A 592 -16.82 30.03 51.12
N SER A 593 -15.49 30.06 50.84
CA SER A 593 -14.31 29.68 51.71
C SER A 593 -13.94 28.17 51.81
N LEU A 594 -12.73 27.64 52.16
CA LEU A 594 -11.30 28.04 52.38
C LEU A 594 -10.42 26.78 52.03
N VAL A 595 -9.28 26.81 51.30
CA VAL A 595 -7.84 27.08 51.64
C VAL A 595 -7.04 26.00 52.42
N HIS A 596 -5.88 25.61 51.84
CA HIS A 596 -4.70 24.85 52.36
C HIS A 596 -4.80 23.34 52.74
N GLY A 597 -3.72 22.59 52.46
CA GLY A 597 -3.38 21.30 53.11
C GLY A 597 -2.86 20.17 52.20
N ALA A 598 -1.70 19.59 52.53
CA ALA A 598 -1.12 18.35 51.96
C ALA A 598 -0.08 17.77 52.97
N PRO A 599 0.58 16.63 52.70
CA PRO A 599 0.15 15.23 52.48
C PRO A 599 0.48 14.41 53.78
N PRO A 600 0.98 13.13 53.84
CA PRO A 600 1.10 12.00 52.89
C PRO A 600 0.81 10.56 53.47
N CYS A 601 1.07 9.54 52.63
CA CYS A 601 1.62 8.19 52.92
C CYS A 601 0.92 7.08 53.77
N THR A 602 0.33 6.11 53.03
CA THR A 602 0.63 4.64 53.08
C THR A 602 0.31 3.83 54.39
N PRO A 603 0.68 2.52 54.60
CA PRO A 603 -0.36 1.47 54.78
C PRO A 603 -0.16 0.49 55.98
N PHE A 604 -1.08 -0.46 56.20
CA PHE A 604 -0.89 -1.61 57.12
C PHE A 604 -1.56 -2.92 56.63
N PRO A 605 -1.08 -4.15 57.02
CA PRO A 605 -1.52 -5.42 56.43
C PRO A 605 -2.06 -6.52 57.39
N GLN A 606 -2.64 -7.57 56.78
CA GLN A 606 -2.76 -9.00 57.17
C GLN A 606 -2.73 -9.47 58.65
N TYR A 607 -3.80 -10.16 59.09
CA TYR A 607 -3.91 -11.38 59.97
C TYR A 607 -5.43 -11.73 60.08
N ALA A 608 -5.97 -12.95 60.28
CA ALA A 608 -5.59 -14.35 59.97
C ALA A 608 -6.85 -15.29 60.10
N ALA A 609 -6.69 -16.63 60.14
CA ALA A 609 -7.78 -17.65 60.22
C ALA A 609 -7.58 -18.59 61.45
N PRO A 610 -8.23 -19.79 61.62
CA PRO A 610 -9.41 -20.42 60.99
C PRO A 610 -10.41 -21.08 62.00
N ARG A 611 -11.46 -21.81 61.53
CA ARG A 611 -12.07 -22.98 62.24
C ARG A 611 -12.95 -23.89 61.34
N GLN A 612 -13.26 -25.09 61.83
CA GLN A 612 -14.01 -26.20 61.17
C GLN A 612 -15.46 -26.30 61.76
N SER A 613 -16.41 -27.21 61.45
CA SER A 613 -16.36 -28.58 60.87
C SER A 613 -17.75 -29.19 60.48
N ARG A 614 -17.74 -30.18 59.56
CA ARG A 614 -18.57 -31.44 59.49
C ARG A 614 -19.99 -31.48 58.86
N GLU A 615 -20.24 -32.69 58.30
CA GLU A 615 -21.38 -33.30 57.58
C GLU A 615 -22.12 -34.31 58.51
N PRO A 616 -23.18 -35.12 58.15
CA PRO A 616 -23.37 -35.90 56.89
C PRO A 616 -24.83 -36.13 56.36
N THR A 617 -24.96 -37.01 55.34
CA THR A 617 -26.20 -37.47 54.64
C THR A 617 -26.81 -38.77 55.20
N PRO A 618 -28.00 -39.23 54.72
CA PRO A 618 -28.03 -40.39 53.78
C PRO A 618 -29.19 -40.42 52.73
N THR A 619 -29.21 -41.46 51.86
CA THR A 619 -30.20 -41.75 50.78
C THR A 619 -31.07 -43.01 51.09
N PRO A 620 -32.03 -43.41 50.22
CA PRO A 620 -31.80 -44.61 49.38
C PRO A 620 -32.53 -44.67 47.99
N THR A 621 -32.30 -45.75 47.23
CA THR A 621 -32.82 -46.06 45.86
C THR A 621 -33.58 -47.41 45.81
N PRO A 622 -34.37 -47.72 44.75
CA PRO A 622 -34.03 -48.81 43.79
C PRO A 622 -34.58 -48.57 42.35
N GLN A 623 -34.41 -49.39 41.28
CA GLN A 623 -33.41 -50.29 40.65
C GLN A 623 -34.13 -51.00 39.44
N HIS A 624 -33.38 -51.76 38.60
CA HIS A 624 -33.78 -52.66 37.48
C HIS A 624 -33.86 -52.09 36.03
N LEU A 625 -33.58 -52.86 34.97
CA LEU A 625 -32.49 -53.84 34.70
C LEU A 625 -32.34 -54.03 33.16
N SER A 626 -31.36 -54.79 32.67
CA SER A 626 -30.95 -54.86 31.24
C SER A 626 -31.55 -56.02 30.42
N THR A 627 -31.47 -55.97 29.07
CA THR A 627 -30.86 -57.06 28.23
C THR A 627 -30.77 -56.79 26.70
N ARG A 628 -29.64 -57.23 26.11
CA ARG A 628 -29.37 -57.84 24.76
C ARG A 628 -29.79 -57.19 23.42
N ARG A 629 -28.83 -57.22 22.46
CA ARG A 629 -29.01 -57.18 20.97
C ARG A 629 -29.17 -58.61 20.41
N PRO A 630 -29.87 -58.82 19.26
CA PRO A 630 -29.28 -58.81 17.89
C PRO A 630 -30.26 -58.25 16.79
N SER A 631 -30.02 -58.24 15.46
CA SER A 631 -28.86 -57.98 14.57
C SER A 631 -29.35 -57.82 13.09
N VAL A 632 -28.45 -57.83 12.07
CA VAL A 632 -28.70 -57.90 10.59
C VAL A 632 -29.13 -56.62 9.84
N CYS A 633 -28.70 -56.51 8.57
CA CYS A 633 -28.99 -55.52 7.50
C CYS A 633 -28.78 -56.20 6.12
N PRO A 634 -29.05 -55.56 4.96
CA PRO A 634 -30.25 -54.85 4.45
C PRO A 634 -30.90 -55.73 3.32
N PRO A 635 -31.68 -55.27 2.27
CA PRO A 635 -31.26 -54.26 1.26
C PRO A 635 -32.36 -53.37 0.55
N SER A 636 -31.91 -52.19 0.07
CA SER A 636 -32.13 -51.56 -1.27
C SER A 636 -33.51 -51.09 -1.85
N ILE A 637 -33.38 -50.24 -2.90
CA ILE A 637 -34.31 -49.91 -4.02
C ILE A 637 -35.22 -48.64 -3.92
N HIS A 638 -35.00 -47.69 -4.86
CA HIS A 638 -35.86 -46.58 -5.34
C HIS A 638 -36.68 -47.04 -6.60
N PRO A 639 -37.59 -46.26 -7.24
CA PRO A 639 -38.11 -44.88 -7.00
C PRO A 639 -39.67 -44.78 -7.02
N TRP A 640 -40.25 -43.56 -7.02
CA TRP A 640 -41.14 -43.03 -8.09
C TRP A 640 -41.63 -41.58 -7.83
N LEU A 641 -42.42 -41.01 -8.74
CA LEU A 641 -42.80 -39.58 -8.87
C LEU A 641 -44.33 -39.33 -8.75
N ARG A 642 -44.69 -38.03 -8.64
CA ARG A 642 -46.05 -37.41 -8.57
C ARG A 642 -46.71 -37.42 -7.17
N GLY A 643 -47.56 -36.47 -6.80
CA GLY A 643 -47.94 -35.21 -7.46
C GLY A 643 -49.32 -34.68 -7.02
N GLY A 644 -49.45 -33.35 -6.88
CA GLY A 644 -50.64 -32.68 -6.29
C GLY A 644 -50.47 -32.42 -4.78
N ASP A 645 -51.19 -31.49 -4.15
CA ASP A 645 -52.23 -30.59 -4.66
C ASP A 645 -52.21 -29.25 -3.88
N ALA A 646 -52.46 -28.11 -4.54
CA ALA A 646 -52.49 -26.78 -3.90
C ALA A 646 -53.42 -25.82 -4.66
N ARG A 647 -54.61 -25.55 -4.10
CA ARG A 647 -55.66 -24.74 -4.74
C ARG A 647 -55.53 -23.24 -4.43
N CYS A 648 -55.93 -22.43 -5.40
CA CYS A 648 -55.91 -20.96 -5.38
C CYS A 648 -57.29 -20.37 -5.00
N TRP A 649 -57.35 -19.05 -4.71
CA TRP A 649 -58.49 -18.10 -4.73
C TRP A 649 -58.87 -17.39 -3.41
N ARG A 650 -58.47 -16.10 -3.23
CA ARG A 650 -59.35 -14.90 -3.46
C ARG A 650 -58.71 -13.55 -3.11
N ARG A 651 -59.19 -12.49 -3.79
CA ARG A 651 -59.15 -11.06 -3.40
C ARG A 651 -60.58 -10.55 -3.10
N PRO A 652 -60.75 -9.47 -2.33
CA PRO A 652 -61.92 -8.57 -2.39
C PRO A 652 -61.73 -7.44 -3.45
N ARG A 653 -62.76 -6.59 -3.66
CA ARG A 653 -62.79 -5.45 -4.61
C ARG A 653 -63.55 -4.23 -4.04
N GLY A 654 -63.15 -3.03 -4.48
CA GLY A 654 -63.95 -1.79 -4.58
C GLY A 654 -63.22 -0.82 -5.53
N ARG A 655 -63.75 -0.51 -6.74
CA ARG A 655 -64.59 0.66 -7.10
C ARG A 655 -63.92 2.02 -6.76
N GLY A 656 -63.66 2.95 -7.68
CA GLY A 656 -63.87 3.02 -9.15
C GLY A 656 -62.90 4.05 -9.79
N GLU A 657 -63.02 4.54 -11.02
CA GLU A 657 -63.94 4.29 -12.16
C GLU A 657 -63.26 4.81 -13.48
N ARG A 658 -64.01 5.04 -14.58
CA ARG A 658 -63.69 5.75 -15.86
C ARG A 658 -62.69 6.93 -15.78
N ALA A 659 -61.90 7.32 -16.79
CA ALA A 659 -61.55 6.82 -18.16
C ALA A 659 -60.42 7.75 -18.72
N GLY A 660 -59.80 7.66 -19.91
CA GLY A 660 -59.84 6.71 -21.04
C GLY A 660 -59.17 7.31 -22.31
N GLY A 661 -58.70 6.48 -23.26
CA GLY A 661 -57.94 6.91 -24.46
C GLY A 661 -56.42 7.11 -24.22
N GLY A 662 -55.54 7.14 -25.22
CA GLY A 662 -55.72 6.85 -26.65
C GLY A 662 -54.52 7.16 -27.57
N GLN A 663 -53.73 6.13 -27.93
CA GLN A 663 -52.81 6.03 -29.10
C GLN A 663 -51.47 6.85 -29.19
N ARG A 664 -50.42 6.09 -29.57
CA ARG A 664 -49.28 6.39 -30.50
C ARG A 664 -48.15 7.39 -30.16
N LEU A 665 -46.93 6.87 -30.37
CA LEU A 665 -45.64 7.53 -30.67
C LEU A 665 -45.69 8.35 -31.98
N PRO A 666 -44.85 9.40 -32.19
CA PRO A 666 -43.40 9.24 -32.42
C PRO A 666 -42.46 10.25 -31.74
N ALA A 667 -41.14 10.06 -31.95
CA ALA A 667 -40.05 10.78 -31.28
C ALA A 667 -39.59 12.06 -32.01
N PRO A 668 -38.89 12.99 -31.31
CA PRO A 668 -38.10 14.05 -31.92
C PRO A 668 -36.58 13.75 -31.96
N ARG A 669 -35.90 14.29 -32.98
CA ARG A 669 -34.45 14.55 -32.94
C ARG A 669 -34.21 15.95 -32.37
N GLY A 670 -33.13 16.16 -31.61
CA GLY A 670 -32.71 17.51 -31.19
C GLY A 670 -31.27 17.55 -30.69
N ARG A 671 -30.41 18.31 -31.36
CA ARG A 671 -29.12 18.76 -30.80
C ARG A 671 -29.36 20.07 -30.07
N ILE A 672 -28.77 20.25 -28.90
CA ILE A 672 -28.55 21.57 -28.29
C ILE A 672 -27.09 21.69 -27.90
N LEU A 673 -26.47 22.81 -28.28
CA LEU A 673 -25.16 23.27 -27.83
C LEU A 673 -25.38 24.30 -26.73
N LEU A 674 -24.62 24.25 -25.64
CA LEU A 674 -24.47 25.35 -24.67
C LEU A 674 -22.99 25.52 -24.28
N PRO A 675 -22.56 26.72 -23.84
CA PRO A 675 -21.22 27.21 -24.22
C PRO A 675 -20.24 27.43 -23.05
N VAL A 676 -18.99 27.68 -23.43
CA VAL A 676 -17.86 28.03 -22.55
C VAL A 676 -17.87 29.53 -22.21
N PRO A 677 -17.63 29.95 -20.96
CA PRO A 677 -17.35 31.34 -20.59
C PRO A 677 -15.87 31.70 -20.84
N PRO A 678 -15.53 32.92 -21.33
CA PRO A 678 -14.18 33.26 -21.77
C PRO A 678 -13.27 33.83 -20.66
N VAL A 679 -11.96 33.72 -20.87
CA VAL A 679 -10.93 34.45 -20.13
C VAL A 679 -10.53 35.70 -20.91
N LEU A 680 -10.44 36.85 -20.23
CA LEU A 680 -9.77 38.07 -20.71
C LEU A 680 -9.16 38.81 -19.50
N GLY A 681 -8.03 39.48 -19.71
CA GLY A 681 -7.39 40.33 -18.71
C GLY A 681 -6.57 41.45 -19.35
N ALA A 682 -6.50 42.60 -18.68
CA ALA A 682 -5.62 43.74 -19.00
C ALA A 682 -5.63 44.76 -17.83
N GLY A 683 -4.59 45.60 -17.74
CA GLY A 683 -4.63 46.86 -16.97
C GLY A 683 -3.51 47.03 -15.94
N ARG A 684 -2.82 48.18 -15.98
CA ARG A 684 -1.76 48.60 -15.04
C ARG A 684 -1.94 50.09 -14.69
N ALA A 685 -1.72 50.44 -13.42
CA ALA A 685 -1.38 51.79 -12.94
C ALA A 685 -2.49 52.89 -13.08
N PRO A 686 -2.36 54.08 -12.45
CA PRO A 686 -1.23 54.57 -11.63
C PRO A 686 -1.56 55.20 -10.25
N GLY A 687 -0.53 55.30 -9.40
CA GLY A 687 -0.17 56.52 -8.66
C GLY A 687 -1.09 57.11 -7.57
N GLY A 688 -0.63 57.05 -6.31
CA GLY A 688 -1.13 57.90 -5.21
C GLY A 688 -0.25 57.76 -3.96
N ALA A 689 0.18 58.86 -3.35
CA ALA A 689 1.09 58.85 -2.20
C ALA A 689 0.70 59.90 -1.14
N VAL A 690 0.67 59.52 0.15
CA VAL A 690 0.56 60.43 1.30
C VAL A 690 1.32 59.88 2.52
N SER A 691 2.31 60.66 2.96
CA SER A 691 2.79 61.00 4.33
C SER A 691 2.83 60.03 5.52
N ILE A 692 3.86 60.24 6.35
CA ILE A 692 4.17 59.64 7.67
C ILE A 692 3.70 60.60 8.81
N PRO A 693 3.45 60.11 10.04
CA PRO A 693 4.37 60.39 11.17
C PRO A 693 4.59 59.12 12.05
N GLN A 694 5.78 58.72 12.53
CA GLN A 694 6.88 59.37 13.28
C GLN A 694 6.58 59.86 14.71
N ALA A 695 6.96 59.01 15.68
CA ALA A 695 7.62 59.33 16.96
C ALA A 695 8.61 58.16 17.26
N ARG A 696 9.88 58.27 17.70
CA ARG A 696 10.62 59.16 18.63
C ARG A 696 10.19 58.99 20.09
N TRP A 697 11.03 58.73 21.10
CA TRP A 697 12.51 58.55 21.30
C TRP A 697 12.72 57.41 22.35
N GLY A 698 13.90 56.97 22.83
CA GLY A 698 15.34 57.25 22.63
C GLY A 698 16.15 56.35 23.62
N CYS A 699 17.30 55.76 23.26
CA CYS A 699 18.68 56.28 23.36
C CYS A 699 19.34 56.25 24.76
N GLY A 700 20.46 55.50 24.89
CA GLY A 700 21.37 55.41 26.04
C GLY A 700 21.50 53.98 26.60
N GLY A 701 22.68 53.41 26.91
CA GLY A 701 24.07 53.87 26.68
C GLY A 701 25.10 52.80 27.14
N CYS A 702 26.37 52.93 26.75
CA CYS A 702 27.51 52.10 27.20
C CYS A 702 28.58 53.02 27.85
N PRO A 703 29.67 52.55 28.50
CA PRO A 703 30.17 51.18 28.82
C PRO A 703 30.36 51.04 30.38
N PRO A 704 31.38 50.37 31.01
CA PRO A 704 32.37 49.34 30.61
C PRO A 704 32.55 48.12 31.58
N ALA A 705 33.49 47.25 31.18
CA ALA A 705 34.21 46.10 31.76
C ALA A 705 34.40 45.85 33.30
N LEU A 706 34.89 44.62 33.58
CA LEU A 706 35.66 44.08 34.74
C LEU A 706 34.96 43.35 35.92
N GLN A 707 35.12 42.01 35.91
CA GLN A 707 35.80 41.14 36.92
C GLN A 707 35.24 40.90 38.35
N GLU A 708 34.97 39.61 38.63
CA GLU A 708 35.02 38.82 39.91
C GLU A 708 34.27 39.25 41.20
N ALA A 709 33.56 38.28 41.83
CA ALA A 709 34.00 37.56 43.05
C ALA A 709 32.86 36.93 43.92
N GLY A 710 33.13 35.76 44.52
CA GLY A 710 32.46 35.25 45.74
C GLY A 710 31.19 34.37 45.59
N GLY A 711 31.06 33.19 46.25
CA GLY A 711 32.07 32.33 46.89
C GLY A 711 31.59 31.53 48.12
N SER A 712 31.76 30.19 48.12
CA SER A 712 31.75 29.32 49.32
C SER A 712 32.38 27.93 49.05
N THR A 713 33.26 27.46 49.93
CA THR A 713 34.11 26.23 49.86
C THR A 713 33.99 25.40 51.17
N PRO A 714 34.76 24.30 51.48
CA PRO A 714 35.82 23.53 50.78
C PRO A 714 35.39 22.05 50.54
N ALA A 715 36.18 20.95 50.45
CA ALA A 715 37.62 20.55 50.57
C ALA A 715 37.85 19.23 49.77
N GLY A 716 39.06 18.66 49.55
CA GLY A 716 40.44 19.11 49.80
C GLY A 716 41.47 17.95 49.93
N ALA A 717 42.77 18.27 49.78
CA ALA A 717 44.00 17.50 50.09
C ALA A 717 44.44 16.27 49.23
N GLN A 718 45.78 16.04 49.23
CA GLN A 718 46.61 15.04 48.50
C GLN A 718 47.73 14.52 49.46
N PRO A 719 49.00 14.16 49.10
CA PRO A 719 49.66 13.62 47.87
C PRO A 719 50.65 12.45 48.12
N TRP A 720 51.36 11.93 47.08
CA TRP A 720 52.86 11.73 47.02
C TRP A 720 53.38 11.02 45.72
N THR A 721 54.71 11.03 45.50
CA THR A 721 55.48 10.45 44.35
C THR A 721 56.90 10.02 44.81
N PRO A 722 57.69 9.14 44.12
CA PRO A 722 58.65 9.62 43.08
C PRO A 722 59.18 8.62 41.99
N GLY A 723 59.73 9.16 40.87
CA GLY A 723 60.67 8.49 39.90
C GLY A 723 60.07 7.67 38.74
N THR A 724 60.80 7.01 37.81
CA THR A 724 62.18 7.10 37.19
C THR A 724 62.35 5.94 36.16
N ALA A 725 63.17 5.90 35.09
CA ALA A 725 63.85 6.88 34.21
C ALA A 725 64.54 6.17 32.97
N GLY A 726 64.78 6.88 31.84
CA GLY A 726 65.53 6.40 30.63
C GLY A 726 64.65 5.79 29.51
N GLY A 727 64.90 5.89 28.18
CA GLY A 727 66.05 6.29 27.35
C GLY A 727 65.64 6.80 25.93
N ARG A 728 66.47 6.68 24.86
CA ARG A 728 66.32 7.44 23.58
C ARG A 728 66.36 6.60 22.27
N ARG A 729 65.93 7.24 21.15
CA ARG A 729 66.06 6.89 19.69
C ARG A 729 65.02 5.87 19.15
N ALA A 730 64.52 5.86 17.89
CA ALA A 730 64.61 6.64 16.64
C ALA A 730 65.25 5.95 15.39
N LEU A 731 64.54 6.05 14.24
CA LEU A 731 64.93 5.80 12.83
C LEU A 731 65.05 4.35 12.29
N GLY A 732 64.87 4.21 10.97
CA GLY A 732 64.84 2.96 10.17
C GLY A 732 63.41 2.44 9.95
N LEU A 733 62.82 2.34 8.74
CA LEU A 733 63.32 2.36 7.35
C LEU A 733 64.21 1.16 6.99
N GLY A 734 63.65 0.18 6.25
CA GLY A 734 64.36 -1.02 5.79
C GLY A 734 63.43 -2.09 5.23
N ALA A 735 63.27 -2.12 3.91
CA ALA A 735 62.82 -3.31 3.18
C ALA A 735 64.03 -3.96 2.49
N VAL A 736 64.02 -5.29 2.30
CA VAL A 736 64.58 -6.05 1.16
C VAL A 736 64.74 -7.55 1.52
N LEU A 737 64.10 -8.36 0.67
CA LEU A 737 64.33 -9.76 0.29
C LEU A 737 65.56 -10.54 0.85
N GLY A 738 65.27 -11.72 1.41
CA GLY A 738 65.68 -12.99 0.77
C GLY A 738 66.80 -13.83 1.41
N GLY A 739 66.54 -15.13 1.64
CA GLY A 739 67.62 -16.10 1.84
C GLY A 739 67.31 -17.51 2.40
N ARG A 740 67.22 -18.51 1.50
CA ARG A 740 67.68 -19.92 1.66
C ARG A 740 66.90 -20.86 2.64
N GLY A 741 67.14 -22.17 2.50
CA GLY A 741 66.63 -23.26 3.37
C GLY A 741 65.34 -23.95 2.87
N TRP A 742 65.33 -24.82 1.85
CA TRP A 742 65.79 -26.23 1.78
C TRP A 742 64.88 -27.29 2.47
N HIS A 743 64.48 -28.31 1.69
CA HIS A 743 64.23 -29.72 2.07
C HIS A 743 63.06 -30.07 3.04
N TRP A 744 62.26 -31.15 2.90
CA TRP A 744 61.95 -32.16 1.84
C TRP A 744 60.39 -32.27 1.80
N GLY A 745 59.69 -32.82 0.79
CA GLY A 745 60.09 -33.37 -0.51
C GLY A 745 59.08 -34.42 -1.03
N ALA A 746 58.38 -34.12 -2.14
CA ALA A 746 57.44 -34.97 -2.92
C ALA A 746 56.18 -35.55 -2.21
N GLY A 747 55.03 -35.77 -2.87
CA GLY A 747 54.53 -35.33 -4.19
C GLY A 747 54.22 -36.43 -5.21
N VAL A 748 53.07 -36.30 -5.92
CA VAL A 748 52.67 -37.00 -7.18
C VAL A 748 52.48 -38.54 -7.04
N ALA A 749 51.27 -39.14 -7.08
CA ALA A 749 50.20 -39.20 -8.11
C ALA A 749 50.47 -40.19 -9.28
N VAL A 750 49.42 -40.49 -10.09
CA VAL A 750 49.31 -41.52 -11.17
C VAL A 750 48.81 -42.91 -10.70
N GLY A 751 48.01 -43.60 -11.54
CA GLY A 751 47.49 -44.98 -11.34
C GLY A 751 48.36 -46.06 -12.05
N PRO A 752 47.84 -47.25 -12.47
CA PRO A 752 46.43 -47.69 -12.54
C PRO A 752 46.17 -49.17 -12.06
N CYS A 753 44.91 -49.62 -12.20
CA CYS A 753 44.45 -51.02 -12.46
C CYS A 753 44.72 -52.22 -11.50
N ARG A 754 43.58 -52.86 -11.13
CA ARG A 754 43.27 -54.32 -11.00
C ARG A 754 43.45 -55.12 -9.67
N VAL A 755 42.28 -55.50 -9.14
CA VAL A 755 41.82 -56.88 -8.75
C VAL A 755 42.44 -57.59 -7.53
N SER A 756 41.66 -57.70 -6.46
CA SER A 756 41.20 -58.95 -5.76
C SER A 756 40.64 -58.61 -4.36
N ALA A 757 39.69 -59.34 -3.74
CA ALA A 757 38.62 -60.20 -4.26
C ALA A 757 37.44 -60.24 -3.24
N SER A 758 36.26 -60.66 -3.73
CA SER A 758 34.96 -60.85 -3.03
C SER A 758 34.99 -62.00 -1.99
N PRO A 759 33.91 -62.31 -1.20
CA PRO A 759 32.51 -61.86 -1.36
C PRO A 759 31.68 -61.54 -0.09
N ASP A 760 30.55 -60.85 -0.29
CA ASP A 760 29.24 -61.51 -0.05
C ASP A 760 28.12 -60.82 -0.86
N ALA A 761 27.13 -61.57 -1.37
CA ALA A 761 26.02 -61.04 -2.16
C ALA A 761 24.88 -62.04 -2.40
N ARG A 762 23.61 -61.61 -2.19
CA ARG A 762 22.43 -62.18 -2.87
C ARG A 762 21.41 -61.08 -3.25
N PRO A 763 20.66 -61.23 -4.36
CA PRO A 763 19.87 -60.14 -4.94
C PRO A 763 18.35 -60.27 -4.74
N CYS A 764 17.61 -59.17 -4.94
CA CYS A 764 16.17 -59.21 -5.20
C CYS A 764 15.88 -59.42 -6.70
N VAL A 765 14.76 -60.07 -7.01
CA VAL A 765 14.52 -60.78 -8.27
C VAL A 765 13.46 -60.11 -9.15
N ARG A 766 13.70 -60.08 -10.47
CA ARG A 766 12.66 -59.83 -11.50
C ARG A 766 11.88 -61.12 -11.80
N PRO A 767 10.56 -61.06 -11.99
CA PRO A 767 9.84 -61.97 -12.87
C PRO A 767 9.78 -61.40 -14.31
N ALA A 768 10.08 -62.24 -15.29
CA ALA A 768 9.40 -62.20 -16.59
C ALA A 768 8.13 -63.08 -16.49
N GLY A 769 7.13 -63.05 -17.37
CA GLY A 769 6.98 -62.31 -18.63
C GLY A 769 6.46 -63.24 -19.73
N SER A 770 5.48 -62.80 -20.52
CA SER A 770 4.92 -63.55 -21.66
C SER A 770 4.51 -62.58 -22.78
N GLN A 771 4.61 -63.05 -24.02
CA GLN A 771 4.38 -62.27 -25.26
C GLN A 771 2.88 -62.15 -25.59
N ILE A 772 2.51 -61.19 -26.45
CA ILE A 772 1.91 -61.44 -27.80
C ILE A 772 1.43 -60.12 -28.47
N ASP A 773 1.68 -60.04 -29.78
CA ASP A 773 1.15 -59.20 -30.88
C ASP A 773 1.01 -57.66 -30.82
N ASP A 774 1.54 -57.04 -31.87
CA ASP A 774 1.06 -55.77 -32.45
C ASP A 774 -0.32 -55.95 -33.10
N HIS A 775 -1.30 -55.08 -32.79
CA HIS A 775 -2.19 -54.42 -33.79
C HIS A 775 -3.31 -53.55 -33.16
N VAL A 776 -3.35 -52.25 -33.54
CA VAL A 776 -4.59 -51.48 -33.88
C VAL A 776 -5.57 -51.15 -32.71
N PRO A 777 -6.50 -50.15 -32.78
CA PRO A 777 -6.71 -49.04 -33.71
C PRO A 777 -6.60 -47.62 -33.11
N LYS A 778 -6.50 -46.60 -33.99
CA LYS A 778 -7.02 -45.24 -33.72
C LYS A 778 -8.49 -45.15 -34.17
N ARG A 779 -9.43 -44.76 -33.29
CA ARG A 779 -10.80 -44.23 -33.58
C ARG A 779 -11.47 -43.84 -32.24
N ALA A 780 -12.42 -42.91 -32.14
CA ALA A 780 -12.89 -41.89 -33.07
C ALA A 780 -13.48 -40.70 -32.28
N SER A 781 -13.38 -39.47 -32.80
CA SER A 781 -14.15 -38.33 -32.27
C SER A 781 -15.57 -38.32 -32.86
N ALA A 782 -16.58 -38.52 -32.00
CA ALA A 782 -17.97 -38.59 -32.44
C ALA A 782 -18.50 -37.19 -32.83
N ARG A 783 -19.07 -37.08 -34.04
CA ARG A 783 -19.95 -35.97 -34.46
C ARG A 783 -21.40 -36.40 -34.37
N ILE A 784 -22.23 -35.63 -33.68
CA ILE A 784 -23.69 -35.59 -33.85
C ILE A 784 -24.05 -34.10 -33.89
N LEU A 785 -24.20 -33.49 -35.07
CA LEU A 785 -25.45 -33.38 -35.85
C LEU A 785 -26.57 -32.63 -35.10
N ALA A 786 -26.80 -31.39 -35.52
CA ALA A 786 -27.96 -30.59 -35.15
C ALA A 786 -29.00 -30.60 -36.28
N PRO A 787 -30.31 -30.55 -35.99
CA PRO A 787 -31.37 -30.51 -37.00
C PRO A 787 -31.47 -29.13 -37.69
N PRO A 788 -32.02 -29.06 -38.92
CA PRO A 788 -32.03 -27.83 -39.72
C PRO A 788 -33.33 -27.02 -39.64
N GLY A 789 -33.24 -25.72 -39.98
CA GLY A 789 -34.38 -24.90 -40.42
C GLY A 789 -34.67 -23.67 -39.57
N GLY A 790 -34.62 -22.48 -40.18
CA GLY A 790 -35.00 -21.21 -39.54
C GLY A 790 -34.23 -19.99 -40.04
N ARG A 791 -34.68 -19.37 -41.14
CA ARG A 791 -34.24 -18.01 -41.53
C ARG A 791 -35.22 -16.97 -41.01
N SER A 792 -34.76 -15.94 -40.31
CA SER A 792 -35.31 -14.56 -40.42
C SER A 792 -34.45 -13.52 -39.70
N SER A 793 -34.59 -12.28 -40.15
CA SER A 793 -34.13 -10.98 -39.62
C SER A 793 -33.70 -10.88 -38.14
N GLY A 794 -32.59 -10.16 -37.89
CA GLY A 794 -32.17 -9.67 -36.56
C GLY A 794 -32.88 -8.38 -36.13
N ILE A 795 -32.14 -7.49 -35.43
CA ILE A 795 -32.61 -6.39 -34.53
C ILE A 795 -32.95 -6.95 -33.14
N TRP A 796 -32.25 -6.63 -32.04
CA TRP A 796 -31.05 -5.81 -31.82
C TRP A 796 -29.84 -6.69 -31.42
#